data_AF-A0A2V5Y4U5-F1
#
_entry.id   AF-A0A2V5Y4U5-F1
#
_cell.length_a   1.000
_cell.length_b   1.000
_cell.length_c   1.000
_cell.angle_alpha   90.00
_cell.angle_beta   90.00
_cell.angle_gamma   90.00
#
_symmetry.space_group_name_H-M   'P 1'
#
loop_
_entity.id
_entity.type
_entity.pdbx_description
1 polymer ?
#
loop_
_entity_poly.entity_id
_entity_poly.type
_entity_poly.pdbx_seq_one_letter_code
_entity_poly.pdbx_strand_id
1 'polypeptide(L)'
;MSVPSQATTLTFAERVSYQRAIEEVYWRHRIWPKERPDPKPSVDAVISRAQVENKVENYLRNSEALDADWQRPITTDQLQAEMDRMAQNTRQPGVLQELFEALGNDPFVIAECLARPILAERLLTQPAVARVKQQSRTFGQAVAAGANYTLPIISDPAGGCVEDTWTPTNLTGTPAGRVSHTAVWTGSEMIVWGGYNAGGFELNTGGRYRPSTDSWTATSTTNAPEARVYHTAVWTGSEMIVWGGESFSLINPFLNTGGKYNPVTNSWTPTSTTNAPEGRAFHTAVWTGSEMIVWGGFAGGPNFNTGGRYNPNTNSWTATSTANAPTPRNVHTAVWSGTQMIVWGGSGPNGTVNTGGRYNPSTNSWTTTSSANAPEGRWFSTAVWTGSEMIIWGGERGNLVPLNTGGRYNPSTNSWTATSIGNAPNARSGHTAVWTGSNMIVWGGGSGLNTGGRYYPDIDLWVATRITNAPSGRGGHTAVWTGSQMVVWGGGGGLNTGGRYCVPSAIPTPTPAPTPCPGGYAVCNTNDSGPGSLRQAILNTSSGDTINFAPSVTTINLTSGEELVIDKNLTITGPGANRLTVQRSAYAARIFNITSSTVTVSISGMTISNGYTSDPGGGIRSAGVLTLTDCTISDNFSGTFAGFSEGGGVLNDHGTMTITGCAISNNYVEGIGGGVLNDHGTMTITRCTISNNTADQSGYAFSEVSEGGGVHSLGGSLTLTNSTISGNTSYATSLDVFGQRGFAYGGGVANSGSMIITNCTISGNSAVGPADLDSGYGGGISNGGDLQITSSTIAHNSATGGNDAAGGGINSIEPATTDSSIIALNTAPRGPDVIGAGGLQSAGYNIIGNNADAVINSQPTDQIGTPAAPINPLLGLLADDGGPTLTHALQPGSPAINHGDPAAPAQDQRGYSRLGVPDVGAFEFNGIAPSILGNISTRAFVQTGDNVMIGGFIVQGPQTKRVIIRAIGPELTQHGVPDAMSDPRLELHDITGALIASNDNWQQTIIGGIITTNQRAEILASGHAPADGSESAIIAELPAGNYTAIVRGVNASTGVALAEVYDLDPETNSTLANISTRSFVQTGDNVMIGGFIVEGTQPKQVILRAIGPELTPFGVPDALADPTLELHDGTGALIASNNNWRTTIIGGIITTNQVRDIINSGHAPSDPRESAIITTLPPGNYTAIVRGVNNTTGVALVEVYDLE
;
A
#
# COMPACT_ATOMS: atom_id res chain seq x y z
N MET A 1 -24.93 -29.82 55.10
CA MET A 1 -26.40 -29.95 55.01
C MET A 1 -26.78 -29.91 53.54
N SER A 2 -26.95 -31.07 52.93
CA SER A 2 -27.44 -31.22 51.56
C SER A 2 -28.93 -30.90 51.53
N VAL A 3 -29.29 -29.85 50.79
CA VAL A 3 -30.67 -29.57 50.42
C VAL A 3 -31.13 -30.71 49.50
N PRO A 4 -32.28 -31.36 49.72
CA PRO A 4 -32.78 -32.36 48.80
C PRO A 4 -33.11 -31.68 47.46
N SER A 5 -32.59 -32.21 46.35
CA SER A 5 -32.94 -31.78 45.01
C SER A 5 -34.46 -31.91 44.83
N GLN A 6 -35.15 -30.78 44.70
CA GLN A 6 -36.54 -30.80 44.25
C GLN A 6 -36.59 -31.54 42.92
N ALA A 7 -37.41 -32.58 42.84
CA ALA A 7 -37.72 -33.21 41.56
C ALA A 7 -38.43 -32.16 40.69
N THR A 8 -37.75 -31.67 39.66
CA THR A 8 -38.33 -30.76 38.67
C THR A 8 -39.37 -31.57 37.89
N THR A 9 -40.64 -31.45 38.24
CA THR A 9 -41.74 -32.06 37.47
C THR A 9 -42.44 -30.97 36.67
N LEU A 10 -42.45 -31.10 35.34
CA LEU A 10 -43.23 -30.20 34.49
C LEU A 10 -44.72 -30.41 34.74
N THR A 11 -45.40 -29.35 35.16
CA THR A 11 -46.86 -29.31 35.27
C THR A 11 -47.51 -29.42 33.89
N PHE A 12 -48.78 -29.80 33.86
CA PHE A 12 -49.55 -29.84 32.61
C PHE A 12 -49.56 -28.48 31.90
N ALA A 13 -49.68 -27.38 32.64
CA ALA A 13 -49.68 -26.03 32.09
C ALA A 13 -48.34 -25.65 31.44
N GLU A 14 -47.21 -26.03 32.05
CA GLU A 14 -45.88 -25.80 31.49
C GLU A 14 -45.67 -26.62 30.21
N ARG A 15 -46.08 -27.90 30.20
CA ARG A 15 -46.04 -28.74 29.00
C ARG A 15 -46.88 -28.17 27.86
N VAL A 16 -48.04 -27.58 28.17
CA VAL A 16 -48.88 -26.89 27.18
C VAL A 16 -48.19 -25.64 26.64
N SER A 17 -47.49 -24.88 27.49
CA SER A 17 -46.70 -23.73 27.06
C SER A 17 -45.55 -24.13 26.12
N TYR A 18 -44.78 -25.14 26.49
CA TYR A 18 -43.68 -25.65 25.66
C TYR A 18 -44.19 -26.29 24.36
N GLN A 19 -45.30 -27.03 24.42
CA GLN A 19 -45.94 -27.55 23.21
C GLN A 19 -46.38 -26.42 22.28
N ARG A 20 -46.90 -25.30 22.80
CA ARG A 20 -47.23 -24.12 21.99
C ARG A 20 -45.99 -23.53 21.31
N ALA A 21 -44.87 -23.40 22.02
CA ALA A 21 -43.62 -22.90 21.46
C ALA A 21 -43.09 -23.81 20.34
N ILE A 22 -43.16 -25.14 20.51
CA ILE A 22 -42.79 -26.12 19.48
C ILE A 22 -43.69 -25.96 18.24
N GLU A 23 -45.00 -25.85 18.42
CA GLU A 23 -45.96 -25.68 17.31
C GLU A 23 -45.76 -24.34 16.60
N GLU A 24 -45.33 -23.28 17.30
CA GLU A 24 -45.01 -21.99 16.72
C GLU A 24 -43.76 -22.07 15.83
N VAL A 25 -42.70 -22.75 16.26
CA VAL A 25 -41.52 -23.02 15.42
C VAL A 25 -41.91 -23.84 14.20
N TYR A 26 -42.63 -24.95 14.35
CA TYR A 26 -43.10 -25.74 13.21
C TYR A 26 -44.02 -24.94 12.29
N TRP A 27 -44.90 -24.10 12.86
CA TRP A 27 -45.78 -23.26 12.07
C TRP A 27 -44.98 -22.27 11.24
N ARG A 28 -43.97 -21.58 11.79
CA ARG A 28 -43.10 -20.65 11.04
C ARG A 28 -42.46 -21.32 9.83
N HIS A 29 -41.93 -22.53 10.00
CA HIS A 29 -41.28 -23.30 8.92
C HIS A 29 -42.25 -24.02 7.98
N ARG A 30 -43.55 -24.07 8.29
CA ARG A 30 -44.56 -24.69 7.43
C ARG A 30 -44.88 -23.79 6.23
N ILE A 31 -44.80 -24.36 5.03
CA ILE A 31 -45.16 -23.67 3.79
C ILE A 31 -46.68 -23.47 3.78
N TRP A 32 -47.14 -22.22 3.64
CA TRP A 32 -48.56 -21.89 3.54
C TRP A 32 -49.07 -22.25 2.12
N PRO A 33 -50.12 -23.08 1.98
CA PRO A 33 -50.55 -23.60 0.68
C PRO A 33 -50.99 -22.48 -0.25
N LYS A 34 -50.52 -22.53 -1.50
CA LYS A 34 -50.80 -21.51 -2.52
C LYS A 34 -52.27 -21.41 -2.90
N GLU A 35 -53.08 -22.42 -2.61
CA GLU A 35 -54.53 -22.39 -2.86
C GLU A 35 -55.27 -21.49 -1.86
N ARG A 36 -54.59 -20.97 -0.83
CA ARG A 36 -55.15 -20.04 0.16
C ARG A 36 -54.59 -18.61 -0.06
N PRO A 37 -55.42 -17.67 -0.55
CA PRO A 37 -54.98 -16.30 -0.88
C PRO A 37 -54.84 -15.38 0.34
N ASP A 38 -55.29 -15.82 1.51
CA ASP A 38 -55.14 -15.11 2.78
C ASP A 38 -53.69 -15.18 3.31
N PRO A 39 -53.21 -14.10 3.99
CA PRO A 39 -51.92 -14.14 4.67
C PRO A 39 -51.86 -15.32 5.62
N LYS A 40 -50.68 -15.97 5.72
CA LYS A 40 -50.47 -17.09 6.63
C LYS A 40 -50.96 -16.69 8.04
N PRO A 41 -52.02 -17.31 8.56
CA PRO A 41 -52.62 -16.91 9.82
C PRO A 41 -51.64 -17.14 10.98
N SER A 42 -51.85 -16.43 12.09
CA SER A 42 -51.09 -16.66 13.32
C SER A 42 -51.32 -18.08 13.83
N VAL A 43 -50.36 -18.62 14.59
CA VAL A 43 -50.47 -19.99 15.15
C VAL A 43 -51.75 -20.11 15.99
N ASP A 44 -52.12 -19.08 16.76
CA ASP A 44 -53.33 -19.06 17.59
C ASP A 44 -54.64 -19.12 16.78
N ALA A 45 -54.61 -18.75 15.49
CA ALA A 45 -55.77 -18.83 14.60
C ALA A 45 -55.93 -20.21 13.94
N VAL A 46 -54.90 -21.06 13.98
CA VAL A 46 -54.90 -22.40 13.35
C VAL A 46 -54.82 -23.57 14.33
N ILE A 47 -54.27 -23.33 15.52
CA ILE A 47 -54.27 -24.30 16.61
C ILE A 47 -54.79 -23.62 17.88
N SER A 48 -55.96 -24.06 18.32
CA SER A 48 -56.57 -23.58 19.55
C SER A 48 -55.83 -24.12 20.78
N ARG A 49 -55.91 -23.40 21.90
CA ARG A 49 -55.37 -23.86 23.18
C ARG A 49 -55.86 -25.26 23.57
N ALA A 50 -57.14 -25.57 23.34
CA ALA A 50 -57.70 -26.90 23.60
C ALA A 50 -57.08 -27.99 22.71
N GLN A 51 -56.63 -27.68 21.49
CA GLN A 51 -55.93 -28.63 20.62
C GLN A 51 -54.49 -28.86 21.10
N VAL A 52 -53.81 -27.82 21.60
CA VAL A 52 -52.49 -27.95 22.23
C VAL A 52 -52.60 -28.79 23.52
N GLU A 53 -53.60 -28.52 24.36
CA GLU A 53 -53.89 -29.31 25.57
C GLU A 53 -54.18 -30.78 25.23
N ASN A 54 -55.00 -31.06 24.21
CA ASN A 54 -55.24 -32.42 23.74
C ASN A 54 -53.97 -33.11 23.20
N LYS A 55 -53.08 -32.39 22.51
CA LYS A 55 -51.79 -32.97 22.06
C LYS A 55 -50.92 -33.39 23.25
N VAL A 56 -50.86 -32.55 24.29
CA VAL A 56 -50.15 -32.85 25.52
C VAL A 56 -50.77 -34.05 26.25
N GLU A 57 -52.09 -34.07 26.42
CA GLU A 57 -52.79 -35.22 27.01
C GLU A 57 -52.55 -36.51 26.23
N ASN A 58 -52.56 -36.45 24.89
CA ASN A 58 -52.40 -37.62 24.05
C ASN A 58 -50.99 -38.22 24.15
N TYR A 59 -49.92 -37.41 24.10
CA TYR A 59 -48.57 -37.99 24.22
C TYR A 59 -48.27 -38.46 25.65
N LEU A 60 -48.83 -37.81 26.68
CA LEU A 60 -48.73 -38.28 28.07
C LEU A 60 -49.45 -39.61 28.25
N ARG A 61 -50.68 -39.74 27.72
CA ARG A 61 -51.44 -41.00 27.73
C ARG A 61 -50.70 -42.10 26.96
N ASN A 62 -50.10 -41.77 25.81
CA ASN A 62 -49.30 -42.71 25.03
C ASN A 62 -48.05 -43.18 25.78
N SER A 63 -47.41 -42.27 26.52
CA SER A 63 -46.26 -42.58 27.37
C SER A 63 -46.65 -43.46 28.57
N GLU A 64 -47.81 -43.21 29.19
CA GLU A 64 -48.35 -44.02 30.29
C GLU A 64 -48.84 -45.40 29.81
N ALA A 65 -49.47 -45.49 28.64
CA ALA A 65 -49.89 -46.78 28.06
C ALA A 65 -48.68 -47.69 27.76
N LEU A 66 -47.53 -47.12 27.37
CA LEU A 66 -46.29 -47.87 27.22
C LEU A 66 -45.81 -48.53 28.51
N ASP A 67 -46.00 -47.86 29.64
CA ASP A 67 -45.65 -48.38 30.96
C ASP A 67 -46.71 -49.37 31.49
N ALA A 68 -47.97 -48.94 31.53
CA ALA A 68 -49.05 -49.70 32.17
C ALA A 68 -49.53 -50.92 31.36
N ASP A 69 -49.64 -50.79 30.03
CA ASP A 69 -50.24 -51.83 29.19
C ASP A 69 -49.20 -52.76 28.54
N TRP A 70 -47.95 -52.29 28.40
CA TRP A 70 -46.86 -53.05 27.77
C TRP A 70 -45.61 -53.26 28.65
N GLN A 71 -45.64 -52.83 29.92
CA GLN A 71 -44.50 -52.94 30.86
C GLN A 71 -43.17 -52.44 30.29
N ARG A 72 -43.22 -51.38 29.47
CA ARG A 72 -42.07 -50.76 28.80
C ARG A 72 -42.06 -49.26 29.04
N PRO A 73 -41.79 -48.79 30.26
CA PRO A 73 -41.65 -47.37 30.53
C PRO A 73 -40.56 -46.77 29.66
N ILE A 74 -40.81 -45.57 29.13
CA ILE A 74 -39.77 -44.80 28.43
C ILE A 74 -38.73 -44.37 29.47
N THR A 75 -37.55 -45.00 29.37
CA THR A 75 -36.42 -44.73 30.27
C THR A 75 -35.69 -43.44 29.90
N THR A 76 -34.92 -42.93 30.85
CA THR A 76 -34.14 -41.70 30.71
C THR A 76 -33.05 -41.85 29.65
N ASP A 77 -32.39 -43.02 29.60
CA ASP A 77 -31.37 -43.33 28.59
C ASP A 77 -31.97 -43.40 27.17
N GLN A 78 -33.20 -43.88 27.04
CA GLN A 78 -33.90 -43.89 25.74
C GLN A 78 -34.27 -42.48 25.28
N LEU A 79 -34.57 -41.57 26.20
CA LEU A 79 -34.82 -40.16 25.88
C LEU A 79 -33.54 -39.42 25.51
N GLN A 80 -32.45 -39.64 26.25
CA GLN A 80 -31.14 -39.10 25.89
C GLN A 80 -30.70 -39.61 24.51
N ALA A 81 -30.82 -40.92 24.25
CA ALA A 81 -30.50 -41.51 22.96
C ALA A 81 -31.40 -40.96 21.83
N GLU A 82 -32.67 -40.63 22.12
CA GLU A 82 -33.54 -40.02 21.13
C GLU A 82 -33.13 -38.57 20.84
N MET A 83 -32.75 -37.80 21.87
CA MET A 83 -32.21 -36.45 21.70
C MET A 83 -30.92 -36.47 20.87
N ASP A 84 -29.99 -37.40 21.16
CA ASP A 84 -28.75 -37.57 20.40
C ASP A 84 -29.04 -37.99 18.95
N ARG A 85 -30.01 -38.90 18.75
CA ARG A 85 -30.43 -39.32 17.41
C ARG A 85 -31.03 -38.17 16.62
N MET A 86 -31.85 -37.32 17.25
CA MET A 86 -32.43 -36.12 16.63
C MET A 86 -31.33 -35.14 16.20
N ALA A 87 -30.36 -34.88 17.07
CA ALA A 87 -29.23 -33.99 16.79
C ALA A 87 -28.32 -34.51 15.67
N GLN A 88 -28.04 -35.81 15.62
CA GLN A 88 -27.16 -36.42 14.62
C GLN A 88 -27.82 -36.62 13.25
N ASN A 89 -29.13 -36.91 13.21
CA ASN A 89 -29.79 -37.37 11.98
C ASN A 89 -30.83 -36.39 11.43
N THR A 90 -30.96 -35.19 12.00
CA THR A 90 -31.89 -34.19 11.49
C THR A 90 -31.47 -33.72 10.08
N ARG A 91 -32.45 -33.60 9.18
CA ARG A 91 -32.27 -33.00 7.85
C ARG A 91 -32.46 -31.48 7.87
N GLN A 92 -32.81 -30.91 9.04
CA GLN A 92 -33.05 -29.50 9.26
C GLN A 92 -32.37 -29.07 10.59
N PRO A 93 -31.03 -29.00 10.64
CA PRO A 93 -30.31 -28.67 11.86
C PRO A 93 -30.68 -27.28 12.42
N GLY A 94 -30.89 -26.29 11.55
CA GLY A 94 -31.34 -24.96 11.97
C GLY A 94 -32.72 -24.95 12.63
N VAL A 95 -33.70 -25.71 12.09
CA VAL A 95 -35.03 -25.84 12.71
C VAL A 95 -34.93 -26.56 14.06
N LEU A 96 -34.07 -27.57 14.18
CA LEU A 96 -33.84 -28.27 15.44
C LEU A 96 -33.19 -27.35 16.49
N GLN A 97 -32.30 -26.47 16.07
CA GLN A 97 -31.68 -25.48 16.94
C GLN A 97 -32.67 -24.43 17.44
N GLU A 98 -33.52 -23.90 16.54
CA GLU A 98 -34.63 -23.02 16.93
C GLU A 98 -35.61 -23.71 17.89
N LEU A 99 -35.87 -25.01 17.73
CA LEU A 99 -36.68 -25.79 18.66
C LEU A 99 -36.02 -25.92 20.03
N PHE A 100 -34.70 -26.14 20.09
CA PHE A 100 -33.98 -26.20 21.36
C PHE A 100 -33.98 -24.84 22.07
N GLU A 101 -33.77 -23.75 21.34
CA GLU A 101 -33.82 -22.38 21.87
C GLU A 101 -35.23 -22.00 22.36
N ALA A 102 -36.27 -22.35 21.61
CA ALA A 102 -37.67 -22.11 22.00
C ALA A 102 -38.06 -22.86 23.30
N LEU A 103 -37.32 -23.94 23.63
CA LEU A 103 -37.44 -24.70 24.87
C LEU A 103 -36.44 -24.25 25.95
N GLY A 104 -35.75 -23.13 25.73
CA GLY A 104 -34.81 -22.54 26.69
C GLY A 104 -33.46 -23.24 26.75
N ASN A 105 -33.13 -24.09 25.78
CA ASN A 105 -31.96 -24.97 25.78
C ASN A 105 -31.85 -25.85 27.04
N ASP A 106 -32.97 -26.09 27.74
CA ASP A 106 -33.02 -26.93 28.94
C ASP A 106 -33.10 -28.41 28.51
N PRO A 107 -32.06 -29.23 28.80
CA PRO A 107 -32.03 -30.63 28.41
C PRO A 107 -33.22 -31.44 28.94
N PHE A 108 -33.72 -31.09 30.14
CA PHE A 108 -34.87 -31.74 30.74
C PHE A 108 -36.16 -31.40 29.99
N VAL A 109 -36.36 -30.13 29.64
CA VAL A 109 -37.53 -29.69 28.86
C VAL A 109 -37.51 -30.30 27.46
N ILE A 110 -36.33 -30.36 26.82
CA ILE A 110 -36.17 -30.96 25.49
C ILE A 110 -36.46 -32.46 25.52
N ALA A 111 -35.95 -33.19 26.52
CA ALA A 111 -36.26 -34.60 26.72
C ALA A 111 -37.77 -34.82 26.88
N GLU A 112 -38.41 -34.02 27.73
CA GLU A 112 -39.77 -34.24 28.19
C GLU A 112 -40.86 -33.74 27.24
N CYS A 113 -40.62 -32.65 26.51
CA CYS A 113 -41.60 -31.99 25.65
C CYS A 113 -41.36 -32.20 24.15
N LEU A 114 -40.13 -32.53 23.74
CA LEU A 114 -39.78 -32.72 22.31
C LEU A 114 -39.42 -34.17 21.99
N ALA A 115 -38.52 -34.81 22.74
CA ALA A 115 -38.08 -36.18 22.46
C ALA A 115 -39.10 -37.24 22.90
N ARG A 116 -39.71 -37.09 24.09
CA ARG A 116 -40.67 -38.06 24.65
C ARG A 116 -41.90 -38.29 23.77
N PRO A 117 -42.57 -37.27 23.21
CA PRO A 117 -43.70 -37.49 22.30
C PRO A 117 -43.33 -38.30 21.05
N ILE A 118 -42.19 -37.98 20.44
CA ILE A 118 -41.68 -38.64 19.22
C ILE A 118 -41.31 -40.11 19.51
N LEU A 119 -40.64 -40.34 20.63
CA LEU A 119 -40.24 -41.68 21.05
C LEU A 119 -41.45 -42.55 21.40
N ALA A 120 -42.43 -41.99 22.14
CA ALA A 120 -43.64 -42.71 22.52
C ALA A 120 -44.42 -43.17 21.28
N GLU A 121 -44.64 -42.28 20.31
CA GLU A 121 -45.33 -42.60 19.06
C GLU A 121 -44.57 -43.66 18.23
N ARG A 122 -43.24 -43.59 18.21
CA ARG A 122 -42.42 -44.57 17.49
C ARG A 122 -42.45 -45.95 18.15
N LEU A 123 -42.41 -46.03 19.47
CA LEU A 123 -42.46 -47.30 20.20
C LEU A 123 -43.86 -47.96 20.08
N LEU A 124 -44.90 -47.14 20.01
CA LEU A 124 -46.29 -47.57 19.77
C LEU A 124 -46.53 -48.18 18.38
N THR A 125 -45.72 -47.81 17.38
CA THR A 125 -45.93 -48.17 15.97
C THR A 125 -45.04 -49.32 15.46
N GLN A 126 -44.21 -49.92 16.33
CA GLN A 126 -43.40 -51.09 15.98
C GLN A 126 -44.23 -52.40 15.90
N PRO A 127 -43.95 -53.31 14.94
CA PRO A 127 -44.82 -54.46 14.61
C PRO A 127 -44.91 -55.58 15.67
N ALA A 128 -44.29 -55.44 16.84
CA ALA A 128 -44.31 -56.44 17.91
C ALA A 128 -45.40 -56.22 18.99
N VAL A 129 -46.30 -55.24 18.83
CA VAL A 129 -47.28 -54.90 19.88
C VAL A 129 -48.65 -55.53 19.58
N ALA A 130 -48.92 -56.69 20.17
CA ALA A 130 -50.22 -57.36 20.10
C ALA A 130 -51.29 -56.60 20.93
N ARG A 131 -52.44 -56.34 20.31
CA ARG A 131 -53.62 -55.66 20.87
C ARG A 131 -54.29 -56.46 22.00
N VAL A 132 -54.61 -55.79 23.11
CA VAL A 132 -55.73 -56.16 24.01
C VAL A 132 -56.68 -54.97 24.14
N LYS A 133 -57.99 -55.26 24.16
CA LYS A 133 -59.11 -54.30 24.17
C LYS A 133 -59.59 -54.00 25.61
N GLN A 134 -59.91 -52.70 25.81
CA GLN A 134 -60.88 -52.09 26.76
C GLN A 134 -60.58 -52.13 28.28
N GLN A 135 -60.53 -50.96 28.95
CA GLN A 135 -61.67 -50.30 29.64
C GLN A 135 -61.26 -48.96 30.29
N SER A 136 -62.23 -48.05 30.39
CA SER A 136 -62.15 -46.70 30.97
C SER A 136 -61.72 -46.66 32.43
N ARG A 137 -60.85 -45.71 32.83
CA ARG A 137 -60.73 -45.17 34.21
C ARG A 137 -59.95 -43.83 34.25
N THR A 138 -60.28 -43.04 35.26
CA THR A 138 -59.94 -41.63 35.53
C THR A 138 -58.48 -41.38 35.92
N PHE A 139 -57.99 -40.20 35.51
CA PHE A 139 -56.63 -39.64 35.68
C PHE A 139 -56.21 -39.41 37.15
N GLY A 140 -54.93 -39.72 37.45
CA GLY A 140 -54.29 -39.41 38.72
C GLY A 140 -52.76 -39.62 38.72
N GLN A 141 -52.03 -38.50 38.68
CA GLN A 141 -50.69 -38.17 39.20
C GLN A 141 -49.41 -38.92 38.74
N ALA A 142 -48.53 -38.11 38.13
CA ALA A 142 -47.07 -37.97 38.31
C ALA A 142 -46.19 -39.23 38.25
N VAL A 143 -45.53 -39.42 37.11
CA VAL A 143 -44.34 -40.27 36.99
C VAL A 143 -43.09 -39.44 37.32
N ALA A 144 -42.41 -39.80 38.41
CA ALA A 144 -41.14 -39.18 38.80
C ALA A 144 -39.96 -39.88 38.11
N ALA A 145 -39.08 -39.13 37.47
CA ALA A 145 -37.74 -39.58 37.08
C ALA A 145 -36.74 -38.44 37.32
N GLY A 146 -35.87 -38.60 38.32
CA GLY A 146 -34.74 -37.70 38.56
C GLY A 146 -33.58 -38.03 37.63
N ALA A 147 -33.60 -37.52 36.40
CA ALA A 147 -32.54 -37.74 35.42
C ALA A 147 -31.89 -36.45 34.93
N ASN A 148 -30.55 -36.44 34.94
CA ASN A 148 -29.74 -35.41 34.33
C ASN A 148 -29.57 -35.74 32.85
N TYR A 149 -30.23 -34.98 31.97
CA TYR A 149 -30.01 -35.03 30.52
C TYR A 149 -28.86 -34.10 30.13
N THR A 150 -28.11 -34.48 29.09
CA THR A 150 -27.10 -33.62 28.47
C THR A 150 -27.63 -33.07 27.15
N LEU A 151 -27.47 -31.77 26.92
CA LEU A 151 -27.84 -31.17 25.64
C LEU A 151 -26.96 -31.77 24.54
N PRO A 152 -27.52 -32.45 23.53
CA PRO A 152 -26.72 -33.00 22.45
C PRO A 152 -26.15 -31.86 21.61
N ILE A 153 -24.90 -32.01 21.16
CA ILE A 153 -24.35 -31.14 20.13
C ILE A 153 -25.09 -31.43 18.83
N ILE A 154 -25.88 -30.48 18.35
CA ILE A 154 -26.44 -30.52 17.00
C ILE A 154 -25.23 -30.43 16.07
N SER A 155 -24.86 -31.56 15.47
CA SER A 155 -23.74 -31.62 14.53
C SER A 155 -24.06 -30.74 13.34
N ASP A 156 -23.49 -29.54 13.33
CA ASP A 156 -23.43 -28.70 12.16
C ASP A 156 -22.54 -29.44 11.12
N PRO A 157 -23.06 -29.78 9.94
CA PRO A 157 -22.23 -30.35 8.89
C PRO A 157 -21.20 -29.36 8.34
N ALA A 158 -21.09 -28.13 8.84
CA ALA A 158 -20.03 -27.19 8.50
C ALA A 158 -19.00 -27.08 9.63
N GLY A 159 -17.88 -27.80 9.51
CA GLY A 159 -16.69 -27.40 10.24
C GLY A 159 -16.31 -25.96 9.85
N GLY A 160 -16.19 -25.06 10.84
CA GLY A 160 -15.34 -23.87 10.74
C GLY A 160 -15.99 -22.55 10.33
N CYS A 161 -17.21 -22.22 10.77
CA CYS A 161 -17.70 -20.85 10.61
C CYS A 161 -17.21 -19.96 11.76
N VAL A 162 -16.13 -19.19 11.52
CA VAL A 162 -15.68 -18.15 12.45
C VAL A 162 -16.35 -16.83 12.02
N GLU A 163 -16.99 -16.12 12.97
CA GLU A 163 -17.73 -14.91 12.65
C GLU A 163 -16.88 -13.86 11.92
N ASP A 164 -17.47 -13.25 10.89
CA ASP A 164 -16.83 -12.25 10.02
C ASP A 164 -15.53 -12.75 9.37
N THR A 165 -15.50 -14.00 8.90
CA THR A 165 -14.32 -14.56 8.20
C THR A 165 -14.68 -15.22 6.89
N TRP A 166 -13.69 -15.25 6.00
CA TRP A 166 -13.72 -16.05 4.79
C TRP A 166 -12.99 -17.37 4.96
N THR A 167 -13.53 -18.41 4.33
CA THR A 167 -12.86 -19.70 4.17
C THR A 167 -12.81 -20.06 2.68
N PRO A 168 -11.63 -20.30 2.09
CA PRO A 168 -11.52 -20.75 0.71
C PRO A 168 -12.31 -22.05 0.46
N THR A 169 -12.77 -22.24 -0.78
CA THR A 169 -13.38 -23.50 -1.22
C THR A 169 -12.32 -24.45 -1.77
N ASN A 170 -12.50 -25.76 -1.58
CA ASN A 170 -11.62 -26.78 -2.14
C ASN A 170 -11.55 -26.73 -3.67
N LEU A 171 -10.35 -26.96 -4.22
CA LEU A 171 -10.06 -26.98 -5.66
C LEU A 171 -10.19 -28.39 -6.28
N THR A 172 -10.31 -29.42 -5.46
CA THR A 172 -10.40 -30.80 -5.95
C THR A 172 -11.75 -31.05 -6.62
N GLY A 173 -11.72 -31.43 -7.91
CA GLY A 173 -12.92 -31.73 -8.68
C GLY A 173 -13.76 -30.51 -9.07
N THR A 174 -13.22 -29.29 -8.97
CA THR A 174 -13.94 -28.07 -9.37
C THR A 174 -14.29 -28.08 -10.85
N PRO A 175 -15.45 -27.56 -11.25
CA PRO A 175 -15.74 -27.31 -12.65
C PRO A 175 -14.77 -26.25 -13.23
N ALA A 176 -14.59 -26.26 -14.55
CA ALA A 176 -13.75 -25.28 -15.24
C ALA A 176 -14.15 -23.85 -14.87
N GLY A 177 -13.14 -22.98 -14.73
CA GLY A 177 -13.35 -21.61 -14.32
C GLY A 177 -14.15 -20.82 -15.35
N ARG A 178 -15.01 -19.91 -14.88
CA ARG A 178 -16.06 -19.31 -15.72
C ARG A 178 -16.60 -17.98 -15.20
N VAL A 179 -17.12 -17.19 -16.12
CA VAL A 179 -17.84 -15.93 -15.87
C VAL A 179 -19.17 -15.93 -16.64
N SER A 180 -20.13 -15.08 -16.26
CA SER A 180 -21.47 -15.00 -16.87
C SER A 180 -22.27 -16.30 -16.82
N HIS A 181 -21.98 -17.13 -15.82
CA HIS A 181 -22.69 -18.36 -15.48
C HIS A 181 -23.80 -18.05 -14.47
N THR A 182 -24.71 -19.00 -14.26
CA THR A 182 -25.74 -18.90 -13.22
C THR A 182 -25.48 -19.87 -12.08
N ALA A 183 -25.99 -19.53 -10.90
CA ALA A 183 -25.99 -20.43 -9.75
C ALA A 183 -27.34 -20.45 -9.04
N VAL A 184 -27.67 -21.60 -8.45
CA VAL A 184 -28.85 -21.77 -7.59
C VAL A 184 -28.49 -22.51 -6.30
N TRP A 185 -29.19 -22.19 -5.21
CA TRP A 185 -29.08 -22.93 -3.95
C TRP A 185 -30.22 -23.95 -3.82
N THR A 186 -29.86 -25.21 -3.55
CA THR A 186 -30.84 -26.29 -3.40
C THR A 186 -31.42 -26.42 -1.99
N GLY A 187 -30.84 -25.72 -1.02
CA GLY A 187 -31.01 -25.99 0.41
C GLY A 187 -29.82 -26.74 1.03
N SER A 188 -29.02 -27.44 0.21
CA SER A 188 -27.83 -28.18 0.68
C SER A 188 -26.60 -28.06 -0.22
N GLU A 189 -26.77 -27.66 -1.48
CA GLU A 189 -25.72 -27.56 -2.49
C GLU A 189 -25.92 -26.32 -3.36
N MET A 190 -24.82 -25.73 -3.83
CA MET A 190 -24.83 -24.71 -4.88
C MET A 190 -24.63 -25.40 -6.22
N ILE A 191 -25.53 -25.19 -7.18
CA ILE A 191 -25.36 -25.68 -8.55
C ILE A 191 -24.95 -24.52 -9.44
N VAL A 192 -23.81 -24.63 -10.13
CA VAL A 192 -23.32 -23.66 -11.12
C VAL A 192 -23.40 -24.27 -12.53
N TRP A 193 -23.83 -23.50 -13.53
CA TRP A 193 -23.92 -23.99 -14.90
C TRP A 193 -23.75 -22.88 -15.95
N GLY A 194 -23.21 -23.25 -17.11
CA GLY A 194 -23.05 -22.36 -18.27
C GLY A 194 -21.86 -21.40 -18.15
N GLY A 195 -21.94 -20.24 -18.82
CA GLY A 195 -20.88 -19.23 -18.83
C GLY A 195 -19.76 -19.53 -19.83
N TYR A 196 -18.69 -18.75 -19.81
CA TYR A 196 -17.51 -18.97 -20.66
C TYR A 196 -16.22 -18.95 -19.84
N ASN A 197 -15.19 -19.64 -20.33
CA ASN A 197 -13.89 -19.79 -19.67
C ASN A 197 -12.88 -18.69 -20.04
N ALA A 198 -11.69 -18.72 -19.44
CA ALA A 198 -10.60 -17.77 -19.72
C ALA A 198 -10.18 -17.71 -21.21
N GLY A 199 -10.36 -18.80 -21.95
CA GLY A 199 -10.06 -18.88 -23.38
C GLY A 199 -11.18 -18.35 -24.29
N GLY A 200 -12.25 -17.79 -23.73
CA GLY A 200 -13.39 -17.28 -24.50
C GLY A 200 -14.30 -18.37 -25.06
N PHE A 201 -14.27 -19.59 -24.52
CA PHE A 201 -15.15 -20.67 -24.96
C PHE A 201 -16.35 -20.82 -24.03
N GLU A 202 -17.55 -20.86 -24.61
CA GLU A 202 -18.80 -21.10 -23.90
C GLU A 202 -18.89 -22.53 -23.38
N LEU A 203 -19.58 -22.69 -22.26
CA LEU A 203 -19.66 -23.96 -21.55
C LEU A 203 -21.12 -24.42 -21.49
N ASN A 204 -21.33 -25.71 -21.75
CA ASN A 204 -22.57 -26.44 -21.41
C ASN A 204 -22.37 -27.35 -20.18
N THR A 205 -21.29 -27.13 -19.45
CA THR A 205 -20.90 -27.89 -18.26
C THR A 205 -21.26 -27.12 -16.99
N GLY A 206 -21.28 -27.82 -15.86
CA GLY A 206 -21.54 -27.25 -14.55
C GLY A 206 -20.99 -28.11 -13.42
N GLY A 207 -21.21 -27.66 -12.19
CA GLY A 207 -20.82 -28.38 -10.98
C GLY A 207 -21.77 -28.14 -9.82
N ARG A 208 -21.86 -29.11 -8.93
CA ARG A 208 -22.60 -29.06 -7.67
C ARG A 208 -21.62 -29.00 -6.53
N TYR A 209 -21.62 -27.89 -5.80
CA TYR A 209 -20.79 -27.68 -4.63
C TYR A 209 -21.58 -27.97 -3.36
N ARG A 210 -21.02 -28.83 -2.51
CA ARG A 210 -21.58 -29.16 -1.20
C ARG A 210 -20.71 -28.51 -0.12
N PRO A 211 -21.19 -27.44 0.56
CA PRO A 211 -20.39 -26.75 1.58
C PRO A 211 -20.04 -27.62 2.79
N SER A 212 -20.89 -28.59 3.14
CA SER A 212 -20.69 -29.46 4.32
C SER A 212 -19.49 -30.40 4.20
N THR A 213 -19.13 -30.76 2.97
CA THR A 213 -18.01 -31.65 2.66
C THR A 213 -16.91 -30.95 1.88
N ASP A 214 -17.07 -29.64 1.63
CA ASP A 214 -16.22 -28.82 0.77
C ASP A 214 -15.81 -29.55 -0.50
N SER A 215 -16.81 -30.05 -1.24
CA SER A 215 -16.59 -30.95 -2.38
C SER A 215 -17.45 -30.59 -3.58
N TRP A 216 -16.89 -30.76 -4.78
CA TRP A 216 -17.57 -30.56 -6.05
C TRP A 216 -17.96 -31.88 -6.71
N THR A 217 -19.09 -31.90 -7.42
CA THR A 217 -19.52 -33.00 -8.29
C THR A 217 -20.01 -32.45 -9.63
N ALA A 218 -19.49 -32.95 -10.75
CA ALA A 218 -19.89 -32.49 -12.07
C ALA A 218 -21.38 -32.76 -12.38
N THR A 219 -22.00 -31.86 -13.13
CA THR A 219 -23.34 -32.10 -13.71
C THR A 219 -23.21 -32.95 -14.97
N SER A 220 -24.22 -33.77 -15.27
CA SER A 220 -24.28 -34.49 -16.55
C SER A 220 -24.30 -33.52 -17.74
N THR A 221 -23.64 -33.92 -18.83
CA THR A 221 -23.71 -33.25 -20.14
C THR A 221 -24.71 -33.94 -21.08
N THR A 222 -25.24 -35.10 -20.70
CA THR A 222 -26.26 -35.81 -21.48
C THR A 222 -27.56 -35.01 -21.46
N ASN A 223 -28.04 -34.64 -22.65
CA ASN A 223 -29.21 -33.78 -22.86
C ASN A 223 -29.13 -32.39 -22.22
N ALA A 224 -27.93 -31.94 -21.81
CA ALA A 224 -27.74 -30.59 -21.33
C ALA A 224 -28.06 -29.58 -22.45
N PRO A 225 -28.63 -28.40 -22.12
CA PRO A 225 -28.81 -27.35 -23.10
C PRO A 225 -27.47 -26.95 -23.76
N GLU A 226 -27.53 -26.43 -24.98
CA GLU A 226 -26.33 -25.93 -25.66
C GLU A 226 -25.59 -24.87 -24.83
N ALA A 227 -24.28 -24.76 -25.07
CA ALA A 227 -23.39 -23.83 -24.36
C ALA A 227 -23.88 -22.40 -24.53
N ARG A 228 -23.84 -21.61 -23.45
CA ARG A 228 -24.46 -20.28 -23.42
C ARG A 228 -23.97 -19.38 -22.29
N VAL A 229 -24.08 -18.08 -22.52
CA VAL A 229 -23.79 -17.00 -21.55
C VAL A 229 -25.02 -16.11 -21.36
N TYR A 230 -25.04 -15.30 -20.29
CA TYR A 230 -26.12 -14.32 -19.99
C TYR A 230 -27.55 -14.89 -19.97
N HIS A 231 -27.66 -16.18 -19.67
CA HIS A 231 -28.92 -16.87 -19.42
C HIS A 231 -29.39 -16.65 -17.98
N THR A 232 -30.63 -17.02 -17.66
CA THR A 232 -31.13 -17.02 -16.28
C THR A 232 -31.38 -18.44 -15.80
N ALA A 233 -31.32 -18.62 -14.49
CA ALA A 233 -31.68 -19.87 -13.85
C ALA A 233 -32.53 -19.66 -12.60
N VAL A 234 -33.41 -20.61 -12.32
CA VAL A 234 -34.24 -20.63 -11.11
C VAL A 234 -34.24 -22.01 -10.46
N TRP A 235 -34.38 -22.05 -9.14
CA TRP A 235 -34.58 -23.29 -8.38
C TRP A 235 -36.06 -23.51 -8.12
N THR A 236 -36.58 -24.69 -8.48
CA THR A 236 -38.00 -25.02 -8.27
C THR A 236 -38.32 -25.50 -6.86
N GLY A 237 -37.30 -25.84 -6.08
CA GLY A 237 -37.40 -26.67 -4.88
C GLY A 237 -36.86 -28.09 -5.10
N SER A 238 -36.81 -28.55 -6.36
CA SER A 238 -36.32 -29.89 -6.72
C SER A 238 -35.46 -29.95 -7.98
N GLU A 239 -35.55 -28.96 -8.87
CA GLU A 239 -34.86 -28.91 -10.16
C GLU A 239 -34.33 -27.49 -10.42
N MET A 240 -33.22 -27.37 -11.14
CA MET A 240 -32.75 -26.10 -11.69
C MET A 240 -33.32 -25.95 -13.10
N ILE A 241 -33.95 -24.81 -13.41
CA ILE A 241 -34.40 -24.49 -14.77
C ILE A 241 -33.48 -23.42 -15.33
N VAL A 242 -32.87 -23.69 -16.48
CA VAL A 242 -32.07 -22.73 -17.27
C VAL A 242 -32.84 -22.35 -18.53
N TRP A 243 -32.90 -21.06 -18.87
CA TRP A 243 -33.53 -20.63 -20.12
C TRP A 243 -32.87 -19.37 -20.71
N GLY A 244 -32.92 -19.28 -22.04
CA GLY A 244 -32.44 -18.13 -22.81
C GLY A 244 -30.91 -18.01 -22.83
N GLY A 245 -30.40 -16.80 -22.98
CA GLY A 245 -28.98 -16.50 -23.14
C GLY A 245 -28.57 -16.36 -24.60
N GLU A 246 -27.28 -16.21 -24.81
CA GLU A 246 -26.66 -16.21 -26.15
C GLU A 246 -25.61 -17.31 -26.26
N SER A 247 -25.41 -17.78 -27.49
CA SER A 247 -24.26 -18.56 -27.93
C SER A 247 -23.37 -17.69 -28.83
N PHE A 248 -22.08 -18.05 -28.97
CA PHE A 248 -21.13 -17.39 -29.87
C PHE A 248 -21.31 -17.86 -31.33
N SER A 249 -22.48 -18.38 -31.68
CA SER A 249 -22.86 -18.71 -33.05
C SER A 249 -22.96 -17.44 -33.89
N LEU A 250 -22.33 -17.45 -35.07
CA LEU A 250 -22.46 -16.37 -36.06
C LEU A 250 -23.87 -16.29 -36.69
N ILE A 251 -24.70 -17.31 -36.48
CA ILE A 251 -26.07 -17.40 -37.01
C ILE A 251 -27.02 -17.66 -35.85
N ASN A 252 -27.96 -16.73 -35.61
CA ASN A 252 -28.94 -16.77 -34.52
C ASN A 252 -28.33 -16.99 -33.13
N PRO A 253 -27.50 -16.05 -32.63
CA PRO A 253 -26.82 -16.21 -31.33
C PRO A 253 -27.79 -16.27 -30.14
N PHE A 254 -28.98 -15.68 -30.23
CA PHE A 254 -29.90 -15.60 -29.09
C PHE A 254 -30.83 -16.81 -28.98
N LEU A 255 -30.85 -17.43 -27.81
CA LEU A 255 -31.48 -18.73 -27.60
C LEU A 255 -32.88 -18.56 -27.00
N ASN A 256 -33.87 -19.31 -27.52
CA ASN A 256 -35.20 -19.51 -26.91
C ASN A 256 -35.35 -20.92 -26.29
N THR A 257 -34.24 -21.65 -26.21
CA THR A 257 -34.13 -23.00 -25.67
C THR A 257 -33.72 -22.97 -24.20
N GLY A 258 -33.89 -24.09 -23.50
CA GLY A 258 -33.54 -24.23 -22.09
C GLY A 258 -33.60 -25.68 -21.63
N GLY A 259 -33.34 -25.92 -20.35
CA GLY A 259 -33.39 -27.25 -19.75
C GLY A 259 -33.64 -27.25 -18.24
N LYS A 260 -34.25 -28.33 -17.78
CA LYS A 260 -34.50 -28.66 -16.37
C LYS A 260 -33.48 -29.70 -15.92
N TYR A 261 -32.66 -29.35 -14.94
CA TYR A 261 -31.68 -30.24 -14.34
C TYR A 261 -32.18 -30.78 -13.00
N ASN A 262 -32.21 -32.10 -12.89
CA ASN A 262 -32.53 -32.81 -11.67
C ASN A 262 -31.24 -33.29 -10.98
N PRO A 263 -30.87 -32.75 -9.81
CA PRO A 263 -29.66 -33.14 -9.11
C PRO A 263 -29.73 -34.54 -8.47
N VAL A 264 -30.93 -35.09 -8.21
CA VAL A 264 -31.09 -36.44 -7.63
C VAL A 264 -30.69 -37.50 -8.65
N THR A 265 -31.14 -37.35 -9.89
CA THR A 265 -30.85 -38.29 -10.99
C THR A 265 -29.66 -37.87 -11.86
N ASN A 266 -29.11 -36.67 -11.62
CA ASN A 266 -28.07 -36.05 -12.46
C ASN A 266 -28.45 -36.04 -13.95
N SER A 267 -29.65 -35.58 -14.29
CA SER A 267 -30.19 -35.63 -15.65
C SER A 267 -30.83 -34.33 -16.09
N TRP A 268 -30.72 -34.02 -17.38
CA TRP A 268 -31.37 -32.87 -18.03
C TRP A 268 -32.60 -33.28 -18.83
N THR A 269 -33.64 -32.45 -18.78
CA THR A 269 -34.83 -32.53 -19.63
C THR A 269 -35.05 -31.19 -20.36
N PRO A 270 -35.18 -31.14 -21.69
CA PRO A 270 -35.35 -29.89 -22.42
C PRO A 270 -36.68 -29.20 -22.10
N THR A 271 -36.68 -27.87 -22.09
CA THR A 271 -37.90 -27.06 -22.01
C THR A 271 -38.58 -27.01 -23.38
N SER A 272 -39.91 -26.91 -23.42
CA SER A 272 -40.65 -26.70 -24.67
C SER A 272 -40.28 -25.37 -25.33
N THR A 273 -40.18 -25.39 -26.66
CA THR A 273 -40.05 -24.19 -27.51
C THR A 273 -41.41 -23.72 -28.03
N THR A 274 -42.48 -24.50 -27.84
CA THR A 274 -43.84 -24.12 -28.23
C THR A 274 -44.32 -22.96 -27.36
N ASN A 275 -44.67 -21.84 -28.01
CA ASN A 275 -45.07 -20.58 -27.37
C ASN A 275 -44.00 -19.95 -26.46
N ALA A 276 -42.75 -20.41 -26.52
CA ALA A 276 -41.66 -19.80 -25.79
C ALA A 276 -41.44 -18.37 -26.29
N PRO A 277 -41.04 -17.43 -25.41
CA PRO A 277 -40.62 -16.10 -25.85
C PRO A 277 -39.48 -16.19 -26.88
N GLU A 278 -39.38 -15.20 -27.76
CA GLU A 278 -38.28 -15.09 -28.72
C GLU A 278 -36.91 -15.13 -28.01
N GLY A 279 -35.89 -15.67 -28.69
CA GLY A 279 -34.57 -15.89 -28.09
C GLY A 279 -33.95 -14.60 -27.60
N ARG A 280 -33.34 -14.61 -26.39
CA ARG A 280 -32.90 -13.38 -25.73
C ARG A 280 -31.83 -13.62 -24.66
N ALA A 281 -30.91 -12.65 -24.54
CA ALA A 281 -29.95 -12.55 -23.44
C ALA A 281 -30.29 -11.37 -22.51
N PHE A 282 -29.62 -11.30 -21.34
CA PHE A 282 -29.73 -10.17 -20.39
C PHE A 282 -31.15 -9.86 -19.88
N HIS A 283 -32.04 -10.85 -19.94
CA HIS A 283 -33.36 -10.81 -19.34
C HIS A 283 -33.27 -11.16 -17.85
N THR A 284 -34.35 -10.91 -17.09
CA THR A 284 -34.46 -11.40 -15.71
C THR A 284 -35.45 -12.54 -15.63
N ALA A 285 -35.27 -13.41 -14.64
CA ALA A 285 -36.23 -14.45 -14.33
C ALA A 285 -36.46 -14.59 -12.83
N VAL A 286 -37.69 -14.97 -12.47
CA VAL A 286 -38.07 -15.26 -11.08
C VAL A 286 -38.86 -16.56 -10.98
N TRP A 287 -38.72 -17.25 -9.86
CA TRP A 287 -39.55 -18.41 -9.53
C TRP A 287 -40.73 -17.98 -8.67
N THR A 288 -41.95 -18.29 -9.11
CA THR A 288 -43.16 -17.97 -8.34
C THR A 288 -43.44 -18.98 -7.24
N GLY A 289 -42.68 -20.08 -7.17
CA GLY A 289 -43.02 -21.30 -6.44
C GLY A 289 -43.73 -22.35 -7.29
N SER A 290 -44.11 -22.04 -8.54
CA SER A 290 -44.83 -22.97 -9.44
C SER A 290 -44.53 -22.74 -10.93
N GLU A 291 -44.11 -21.53 -11.31
CA GLU A 291 -43.78 -21.17 -12.68
C GLU A 291 -42.52 -20.28 -12.68
N MET A 292 -41.72 -20.37 -13.75
CA MET A 292 -40.64 -19.41 -14.03
C MET A 292 -41.23 -18.27 -14.85
N ILE A 293 -41.02 -17.02 -14.44
CA ILE A 293 -41.38 -15.84 -15.24
C ILE A 293 -40.11 -15.25 -15.81
N VAL A 294 -40.06 -15.05 -17.12
CA VAL A 294 -38.98 -14.35 -17.85
C VAL A 294 -39.53 -13.04 -18.40
N TRP A 295 -38.78 -11.94 -18.28
CA TRP A 295 -39.18 -10.67 -18.88
C TRP A 295 -37.99 -9.80 -19.33
N GLY A 296 -38.22 -9.01 -20.38
CA GLY A 296 -37.25 -8.08 -20.96
C GLY A 296 -36.19 -8.78 -21.80
N GLY A 297 -34.98 -8.20 -21.85
CA GLY A 297 -33.82 -8.75 -22.56
C GLY A 297 -33.60 -8.13 -23.94
N PHE A 298 -32.62 -8.68 -24.66
CA PHE A 298 -32.13 -8.18 -25.95
C PHE A 298 -31.80 -9.34 -26.91
N ALA A 299 -31.93 -9.10 -28.22
CA ALA A 299 -31.62 -10.07 -29.28
C ALA A 299 -31.01 -9.45 -30.55
N GLY A 300 -30.08 -8.50 -30.43
CA GLY A 300 -29.41 -7.89 -31.58
C GLY A 300 -30.16 -6.71 -32.22
N GLY A 301 -31.33 -6.36 -31.67
CA GLY A 301 -32.19 -5.25 -32.11
C GLY A 301 -32.76 -4.45 -30.93
N PRO A 302 -33.95 -3.83 -31.03
CA PRO A 302 -34.56 -3.14 -29.90
C PRO A 302 -34.72 -4.06 -28.68
N ASN A 303 -34.54 -3.50 -27.48
CA ASN A 303 -34.82 -4.23 -26.25
C ASN A 303 -36.28 -4.72 -26.20
N PHE A 304 -36.55 -5.76 -25.42
CA PHE A 304 -37.89 -6.31 -25.27
C PHE A 304 -38.62 -5.73 -24.05
N ASN A 305 -39.94 -5.54 -24.19
CA ASN A 305 -40.90 -5.39 -23.09
C ASN A 305 -41.84 -6.62 -22.98
N THR A 306 -41.49 -7.69 -23.67
CA THR A 306 -42.20 -8.97 -23.71
C THR A 306 -41.57 -9.97 -22.76
N GLY A 307 -42.30 -11.05 -22.47
CA GLY A 307 -41.88 -12.10 -21.55
C GLY A 307 -42.76 -13.34 -21.64
N GLY A 308 -42.46 -14.33 -20.81
CA GLY A 308 -43.20 -15.59 -20.75
C GLY A 308 -43.19 -16.22 -19.37
N ARG A 309 -44.26 -16.96 -19.08
CA ARG A 309 -44.42 -17.79 -17.88
C ARG A 309 -44.31 -19.25 -18.28
N TYR A 310 -43.29 -19.93 -17.77
CA TYR A 310 -43.05 -21.34 -18.01
C TYR A 310 -43.56 -22.18 -16.84
N ASN A 311 -44.45 -23.12 -17.16
CA ASN A 311 -44.94 -24.10 -16.21
C ASN A 311 -44.18 -25.44 -16.41
N PRO A 312 -43.33 -25.86 -15.45
CA PRO A 312 -42.51 -27.06 -15.60
C PRO A 312 -43.29 -28.37 -15.49
N ASN A 313 -44.51 -28.36 -14.95
CA ASN A 313 -45.37 -29.55 -14.82
C ASN A 313 -46.02 -29.91 -16.15
N THR A 314 -46.47 -28.90 -16.90
CA THR A 314 -47.08 -29.07 -18.22
C THR A 314 -46.10 -28.86 -19.37
N ASN A 315 -44.87 -28.45 -19.08
CA ASN A 315 -43.85 -28.06 -20.05
C ASN A 315 -44.39 -27.05 -21.09
N SER A 316 -45.07 -26.00 -20.62
CA SER A 316 -45.74 -25.03 -21.50
C SER A 316 -45.45 -23.58 -21.13
N TRP A 317 -45.45 -22.71 -22.14
CA TRP A 317 -45.25 -21.28 -22.00
C TRP A 317 -46.56 -20.51 -22.19
N THR A 318 -46.74 -19.45 -21.39
CA THR A 318 -47.81 -18.45 -21.54
C THR A 318 -47.21 -17.05 -21.58
N ALA A 319 -47.53 -16.25 -22.60
CA ALA A 319 -47.01 -14.89 -22.74
C ALA A 319 -47.44 -13.97 -21.58
N THR A 320 -46.55 -13.06 -21.19
CA THR A 320 -46.90 -11.95 -20.27
C THR A 320 -47.59 -10.83 -21.04
N SER A 321 -48.52 -10.12 -20.40
CA SER A 321 -49.14 -8.92 -20.98
C SER A 321 -48.10 -7.83 -21.26
N THR A 322 -48.28 -7.11 -22.37
CA THR A 322 -47.54 -5.88 -22.70
C THR A 322 -48.29 -4.61 -22.29
N ALA A 323 -49.56 -4.74 -21.86
CA ALA A 323 -50.35 -3.62 -21.39
C ALA A 323 -49.77 -3.09 -20.07
N ASN A 324 -49.44 -1.79 -20.05
CA ASN A 324 -48.76 -1.10 -18.94
C ASN A 324 -47.40 -1.69 -18.55
N ALA A 325 -46.79 -2.52 -19.40
CA ALA A 325 -45.46 -3.03 -19.15
C ALA A 325 -44.44 -1.89 -19.14
N PRO A 326 -43.37 -1.97 -18.32
CA PRO A 326 -42.29 -1.00 -18.37
C PRO A 326 -41.69 -0.89 -19.77
N THR A 327 -41.05 0.25 -20.06
CA THR A 327 -40.36 0.46 -21.35
C THR A 327 -39.41 -0.70 -21.66
N PRO A 328 -39.22 -1.07 -22.94
CA PRO A 328 -38.36 -2.18 -23.30
C PRO A 328 -36.93 -2.03 -22.75
N ARG A 329 -36.39 -3.09 -22.15
CA ARG A 329 -35.11 -3.02 -21.42
C ARG A 329 -34.38 -4.35 -21.24
N ASN A 330 -33.07 -4.29 -21.06
CA ASN A 330 -32.19 -5.39 -20.66
C ASN A 330 -31.29 -4.98 -19.48
N VAL A 331 -30.58 -5.93 -18.87
CA VAL A 331 -29.66 -5.70 -17.73
C VAL A 331 -30.33 -4.98 -16.54
N HIS A 332 -31.63 -5.17 -16.40
CA HIS A 332 -32.41 -4.69 -15.25
C HIS A 332 -32.37 -5.74 -14.13
N THR A 333 -32.83 -5.38 -12.94
CA THR A 333 -33.00 -6.33 -11.83
C THR A 333 -34.46 -6.75 -11.69
N ALA A 334 -34.66 -7.94 -11.12
CA ALA A 334 -35.98 -8.38 -10.73
C ALA A 334 -35.97 -9.19 -9.43
N VAL A 335 -37.05 -9.07 -8.66
CA VAL A 335 -37.31 -9.89 -7.47
C VAL A 335 -38.74 -10.42 -7.46
N TRP A 336 -38.95 -11.54 -6.77
CA TRP A 336 -40.28 -12.08 -6.50
C TRP A 336 -40.75 -11.64 -5.12
N SER A 337 -41.89 -10.94 -5.04
CA SER A 337 -42.44 -10.46 -3.78
C SER A 337 -43.21 -11.52 -2.98
N GLY A 338 -43.34 -12.73 -3.52
CA GLY A 338 -44.32 -13.73 -3.07
C GLY A 338 -45.59 -13.73 -3.91
N THR A 339 -45.94 -12.58 -4.53
CA THR A 339 -47.17 -12.40 -5.33
C THR A 339 -46.95 -11.71 -6.67
N GLN A 340 -45.87 -10.94 -6.83
CA GLN A 340 -45.58 -10.16 -8.02
C GLN A 340 -44.09 -10.24 -8.39
N MET A 341 -43.78 -10.19 -9.68
CA MET A 341 -42.43 -9.90 -10.17
C MET A 341 -42.25 -8.38 -10.17
N ILE A 342 -41.23 -7.88 -9.47
CA ILE A 342 -40.89 -6.45 -9.46
C ILE A 342 -39.65 -6.27 -10.32
N VAL A 343 -39.71 -5.43 -11.34
CA VAL A 343 -38.63 -5.10 -12.27
C VAL A 343 -38.25 -3.64 -12.09
N TRP A 344 -36.95 -3.33 -12.06
CA TRP A 344 -36.48 -1.94 -12.01
C TRP A 344 -35.10 -1.77 -12.66
N GLY A 345 -34.83 -0.55 -13.14
CA GLY A 345 -33.54 -0.20 -13.72
C GLY A 345 -33.33 -0.73 -15.14
N GLY A 346 -32.07 -0.89 -15.52
CA GLY A 346 -31.60 -1.45 -16.78
C GLY A 346 -31.33 -0.42 -17.87
N SER A 347 -30.95 -0.92 -19.05
CA SER A 347 -30.80 -0.12 -20.27
C SER A 347 -32.15 -0.02 -20.98
N GLY A 348 -32.70 1.18 -21.09
CA GLY A 348 -33.86 1.48 -21.92
C GLY A 348 -33.47 1.99 -23.31
N PRO A 349 -34.44 2.46 -24.12
CA PRO A 349 -34.17 2.94 -25.48
C PRO A 349 -33.22 4.15 -25.57
N ASN A 350 -33.14 4.95 -24.50
CA ASN A 350 -32.35 6.19 -24.44
C ASN A 350 -31.27 6.13 -23.34
N GLY A 351 -30.75 4.94 -23.02
CA GLY A 351 -29.76 4.73 -21.96
C GLY A 351 -30.36 4.22 -20.65
N THR A 352 -29.63 4.37 -19.54
CA THR A 352 -30.01 3.84 -18.23
C THR A 352 -31.31 4.47 -17.70
N VAL A 353 -32.24 3.65 -17.22
CA VAL A 353 -33.55 4.13 -16.72
C VAL A 353 -33.69 3.95 -15.20
N ASN A 354 -34.40 4.87 -14.53
CA ASN A 354 -34.77 4.79 -13.10
C ASN A 354 -36.23 4.36 -12.88
N THR A 355 -36.85 3.76 -13.89
CA THR A 355 -38.25 3.33 -13.86
C THR A 355 -38.36 1.83 -13.67
N GLY A 356 -39.56 1.34 -13.36
CA GLY A 356 -39.82 -0.09 -13.17
C GLY A 356 -41.31 -0.45 -13.19
N GLY A 357 -41.63 -1.72 -12.99
CA GLY A 357 -43.00 -2.22 -12.92
C GLY A 357 -43.16 -3.48 -12.08
N ARG A 358 -44.40 -3.72 -11.65
CA ARG A 358 -44.83 -4.88 -10.88
C ARG A 358 -45.79 -5.72 -11.71
N TYR A 359 -45.42 -6.94 -12.02
CA TYR A 359 -46.23 -7.88 -12.78
C TYR A 359 -46.94 -8.86 -11.85
N ASN A 360 -48.27 -8.90 -11.94
CA ASN A 360 -49.09 -9.88 -11.24
C ASN A 360 -49.45 -11.04 -12.20
N PRO A 361 -48.95 -12.26 -11.97
CA PRO A 361 -49.26 -13.41 -12.83
C PRO A 361 -50.71 -13.90 -12.70
N SER A 362 -51.40 -13.66 -11.58
CA SER A 362 -52.80 -14.10 -11.40
C SER A 362 -53.77 -13.34 -12.31
N THR A 363 -53.48 -12.06 -12.56
CA THR A 363 -54.29 -11.17 -13.41
C THR A 363 -53.64 -10.88 -14.77
N ASN A 364 -52.41 -11.36 -15.00
CA ASN A 364 -51.60 -11.05 -16.18
C ASN A 364 -51.52 -9.54 -16.45
N SER A 365 -51.19 -8.74 -15.42
CA SER A 365 -51.22 -7.27 -15.50
C SER A 365 -50.00 -6.62 -14.88
N TRP A 366 -49.55 -5.52 -15.48
CA TRP A 366 -48.49 -4.66 -14.94
C TRP A 366 -49.04 -3.45 -14.20
N THR A 367 -48.32 -3.03 -13.16
CA THR A 367 -48.50 -1.76 -12.45
C THR A 367 -47.17 -1.03 -12.37
N THR A 368 -47.13 0.25 -12.70
CA THR A 368 -45.90 1.04 -12.65
C THR A 368 -45.39 1.23 -11.22
N THR A 369 -44.07 1.34 -11.09
CA THR A 369 -43.41 1.79 -9.85
C THR A 369 -43.35 3.31 -9.82
N SER A 370 -43.35 3.92 -8.64
CA SER A 370 -43.10 5.35 -8.48
C SER A 370 -41.68 5.72 -8.91
N SER A 371 -41.52 6.89 -9.55
CA SER A 371 -40.23 7.52 -9.81
C SER A 371 -39.85 8.54 -8.75
N ALA A 372 -40.76 8.89 -7.84
CA ALA A 372 -40.48 9.80 -6.74
C ALA A 372 -39.48 9.15 -5.77
N ASN A 373 -38.36 9.85 -5.51
CA ASN A 373 -37.24 9.38 -4.69
C ASN A 373 -36.58 8.07 -5.17
N ALA A 374 -36.86 7.64 -6.40
CA ALA A 374 -36.17 6.50 -6.98
C ALA A 374 -34.67 6.81 -7.15
N PRO A 375 -33.77 5.85 -6.92
CA PRO A 375 -32.35 6.03 -7.21
C PRO A 375 -32.13 6.41 -8.68
N GLU A 376 -31.00 7.07 -8.99
CA GLU A 376 -30.65 7.38 -10.39
C GLU A 376 -30.62 6.13 -11.27
N GLY A 377 -30.87 6.33 -12.57
CA GLY A 377 -31.01 5.23 -13.53
C GLY A 377 -29.70 4.48 -13.70
N ARG A 378 -29.76 3.15 -13.69
CA ARG A 378 -28.58 2.28 -13.67
C ARG A 378 -28.82 0.91 -14.29
N TRP A 379 -27.75 0.29 -14.77
CA TRP A 379 -27.71 -1.13 -15.14
C TRP A 379 -26.69 -1.89 -14.26
N PHE A 380 -26.66 -3.22 -14.35
CA PHE A 380 -25.75 -4.08 -13.56
C PHE A 380 -25.80 -3.87 -12.03
N SER A 381 -26.88 -3.26 -11.52
CA SER A 381 -27.18 -3.23 -10.09
C SER A 381 -27.60 -4.61 -9.61
N THR A 382 -27.50 -4.87 -8.32
CA THR A 382 -28.10 -6.06 -7.70
C THR A 382 -29.38 -5.71 -6.97
N ALA A 383 -30.25 -6.70 -6.78
CA ALA A 383 -31.47 -6.53 -6.01
C ALA A 383 -31.74 -7.73 -5.12
N VAL A 384 -32.27 -7.47 -3.93
CA VAL A 384 -32.74 -8.50 -2.99
C VAL A 384 -34.15 -8.20 -2.49
N TRP A 385 -34.89 -9.24 -2.12
CA TRP A 385 -36.21 -9.12 -1.49
C TRP A 385 -36.09 -9.39 0.01
N THR A 386 -36.54 -8.44 0.83
CA THR A 386 -36.46 -8.55 2.30
C THR A 386 -37.57 -9.41 2.91
N GLY A 387 -38.62 -9.70 2.13
CA GLY A 387 -39.92 -10.17 2.63
C GLY A 387 -41.00 -9.09 2.52
N SER A 388 -40.62 -7.82 2.53
CA SER A 388 -41.53 -6.67 2.46
C SER A 388 -41.13 -5.61 1.43
N GLU A 389 -39.84 -5.49 1.10
CA GLU A 389 -39.28 -4.45 0.25
C GLU A 389 -38.23 -5.02 -0.72
N MET A 390 -38.06 -4.35 -1.86
CA MET A 390 -36.94 -4.60 -2.77
C MET A 390 -35.81 -3.63 -2.44
N ILE A 391 -34.62 -4.12 -2.15
CA ILE A 391 -33.42 -3.29 -2.00
C ILE A 391 -32.61 -3.39 -3.29
N ILE A 392 -32.23 -2.25 -3.86
CA ILE A 392 -31.33 -2.15 -5.02
C ILE A 392 -30.09 -1.37 -4.61
N TRP A 393 -28.91 -1.84 -5.01
CA TRP A 393 -27.66 -1.15 -4.70
C TRP A 393 -26.59 -1.34 -5.77
N GLY A 394 -25.70 -0.35 -5.87
CA GLY A 394 -24.58 -0.30 -6.80
C GLY A 394 -25.01 -0.20 -8.25
N GLY A 395 -24.26 -0.82 -9.16
CA GLY A 395 -24.48 -0.76 -10.61
C GLY A 395 -23.70 0.39 -11.25
N GLU A 396 -24.03 0.70 -12.50
CA GLU A 396 -23.40 1.78 -13.27
C GLU A 396 -24.47 2.66 -13.91
N ARG A 397 -24.20 3.97 -13.99
CA ARG A 397 -24.96 4.91 -14.84
C ARG A 397 -24.39 4.95 -16.26
N GLY A 398 -25.10 5.61 -17.19
CA GLY A 398 -24.58 5.86 -18.54
C GLY A 398 -23.16 6.45 -18.50
N ASN A 399 -22.31 6.03 -19.46
CA ASN A 399 -20.85 6.25 -19.51
C ASN A 399 -20.00 5.39 -18.55
N LEU A 400 -20.47 4.20 -18.16
CA LEU A 400 -19.69 3.19 -17.39
C LEU A 400 -19.20 3.68 -16.02
N VAL A 401 -19.88 4.64 -15.41
CA VAL A 401 -19.51 5.16 -14.08
C VAL A 401 -20.17 4.31 -13.00
N PRO A 402 -19.39 3.58 -12.16
CA PRO A 402 -19.94 2.75 -11.09
C PRO A 402 -20.54 3.61 -9.98
N LEU A 403 -21.52 3.04 -9.25
CA LEU A 403 -22.27 3.74 -8.21
C LEU A 403 -22.12 3.04 -6.85
N ASN A 404 -22.12 3.81 -5.76
CA ASN A 404 -22.20 3.32 -4.36
C ASN A 404 -23.57 3.66 -3.72
N THR A 405 -24.52 4.12 -4.53
CA THR A 405 -25.86 4.52 -4.10
C THR A 405 -26.87 3.37 -4.26
N GLY A 406 -27.98 3.44 -3.55
CA GLY A 406 -29.06 2.45 -3.63
C GLY A 406 -30.41 2.99 -3.17
N GLY A 407 -31.43 2.13 -3.20
CA GLY A 407 -32.77 2.46 -2.71
C GLY A 407 -33.58 1.24 -2.32
N ARG A 408 -34.48 1.45 -1.36
CA ARG A 408 -35.47 0.50 -0.87
C ARG A 408 -36.83 0.86 -1.44
N TYR A 409 -37.43 -0.06 -2.18
CA TYR A 409 -38.75 0.09 -2.75
C TYR A 409 -39.79 -0.71 -1.98
N ASN A 410 -40.79 -0.01 -1.47
CA ASN A 410 -41.92 -0.61 -0.77
C ASN A 410 -43.13 -0.73 -1.73
N PRO A 411 -43.53 -1.96 -2.12
CA PRO A 411 -44.65 -2.15 -3.03
C PRO A 411 -46.02 -1.86 -2.39
N SER A 412 -46.15 -1.89 -1.06
CA SER A 412 -47.43 -1.62 -0.39
C SER A 412 -47.81 -0.13 -0.48
N THR A 413 -46.82 0.75 -0.38
CA THR A 413 -46.98 2.20 -0.46
C THR A 413 -46.57 2.78 -1.82
N ASN A 414 -45.97 1.98 -2.69
CA ASN A 414 -45.38 2.41 -3.97
C ASN A 414 -44.39 3.58 -3.78
N SER A 415 -43.47 3.45 -2.83
CA SER A 415 -42.52 4.51 -2.46
C SER A 415 -41.09 4.01 -2.40
N TRP A 416 -40.14 4.91 -2.69
CA TRP A 416 -38.70 4.69 -2.54
C TRP A 416 -38.14 5.41 -1.32
N THR A 417 -37.16 4.79 -0.67
CA THR A 417 -36.32 5.39 0.37
C THR A 417 -34.86 5.12 0.00
N ALA A 418 -34.01 6.14 -0.01
CA ALA A 418 -32.58 5.96 -0.28
C ALA A 418 -31.93 5.09 0.81
N THR A 419 -30.88 4.35 0.44
CA THR A 419 -29.98 3.72 1.42
C THR A 419 -28.94 4.73 1.90
N SER A 420 -28.46 4.60 3.12
CA SER A 420 -27.32 5.36 3.63
C SER A 420 -26.08 5.18 2.74
N ILE A 421 -25.30 6.25 2.63
CA ILE A 421 -23.97 6.27 1.99
C ILE A 421 -22.84 6.18 3.03
N GLY A 422 -23.15 6.35 4.32
CA GLY A 422 -22.16 6.23 5.40
C GLY A 422 -21.68 4.80 5.54
N ASN A 423 -20.37 4.57 5.44
CA ASN A 423 -19.71 3.25 5.43
C ASN A 423 -20.17 2.32 4.28
N ALA A 424 -20.87 2.83 3.26
CA ALA A 424 -21.24 2.04 2.11
C ALA A 424 -19.98 1.57 1.35
N PRO A 425 -19.96 0.36 0.78
CA PRO A 425 -18.83 -0.09 -0.02
C PRO A 425 -18.57 0.84 -1.21
N ASN A 426 -17.31 0.92 -1.64
CA ASN A 426 -16.91 1.70 -2.82
C ASN A 426 -17.79 1.41 -4.03
N ALA A 427 -17.95 2.42 -4.89
CA ALA A 427 -18.79 2.38 -6.06
C ALA A 427 -18.43 1.19 -6.96
N ARG A 428 -19.44 0.37 -7.34
CA ARG A 428 -19.19 -0.90 -8.01
C ARG A 428 -20.38 -1.41 -8.82
N SER A 429 -20.07 -2.21 -9.83
CA SER A 429 -21.01 -2.96 -10.67
C SER A 429 -20.55 -4.41 -10.83
N GLY A 430 -21.40 -5.29 -11.38
CA GLY A 430 -21.03 -6.69 -11.60
C GLY A 430 -20.68 -7.47 -10.32
N HIS A 431 -21.06 -6.93 -9.16
CA HIS A 431 -20.99 -7.56 -7.85
C HIS A 431 -22.19 -8.49 -7.67
N THR A 432 -22.17 -9.31 -6.63
CA THR A 432 -23.34 -10.10 -6.23
C THR A 432 -23.92 -9.56 -4.93
N ALA A 433 -25.22 -9.80 -4.73
CA ALA A 433 -25.87 -9.54 -3.47
C ALA A 433 -26.73 -10.73 -3.03
N VAL A 434 -26.73 -11.00 -1.73
CA VAL A 434 -27.58 -12.03 -1.11
C VAL A 434 -28.34 -11.46 0.09
N TRP A 435 -29.55 -11.95 0.30
CA TRP A 435 -30.35 -11.63 1.49
C TRP A 435 -30.13 -12.72 2.55
N THR A 436 -29.77 -12.32 3.76
CA THR A 436 -29.53 -13.26 4.87
C THR A 436 -30.81 -13.65 5.60
N GLY A 437 -31.89 -12.91 5.40
CA GLY A 437 -33.07 -12.90 6.28
C GLY A 437 -33.20 -11.61 7.07
N SER A 438 -32.09 -10.91 7.32
CA SER A 438 -32.07 -9.66 8.11
C SER A 438 -31.23 -8.52 7.48
N ASN A 439 -30.28 -8.85 6.62
CA ASN A 439 -29.40 -7.88 5.98
C ASN A 439 -29.04 -8.30 4.55
N MET A 440 -28.65 -7.32 3.74
CA MET A 440 -28.13 -7.55 2.39
C MET A 440 -26.61 -7.57 2.45
N ILE A 441 -25.99 -8.63 1.95
CA ILE A 441 -24.53 -8.68 1.75
C ILE A 441 -24.26 -8.36 0.30
N VAL A 442 -23.35 -7.42 0.04
CA VAL A 442 -22.78 -7.14 -1.27
C VAL A 442 -21.31 -7.50 -1.27
N TRP A 443 -20.83 -8.20 -2.29
CA TRP A 443 -19.41 -8.54 -2.40
C TRP A 443 -18.90 -8.59 -3.85
N GLY A 444 -17.62 -8.24 -4.01
CA GLY A 444 -16.91 -8.17 -5.29
C GLY A 444 -17.36 -7.00 -6.16
N GLY A 445 -17.17 -7.11 -7.48
CA GLY A 445 -17.53 -6.09 -8.47
C GLY A 445 -16.36 -5.62 -9.34
N GLY A 446 -16.63 -4.64 -10.24
CA GLY A 446 -15.72 -4.10 -11.25
C GLY A 446 -14.27 -3.84 -10.80
N SER A 447 -13.32 -3.96 -11.75
CA SER A 447 -11.84 -4.00 -11.61
C SER A 447 -11.24 -5.06 -10.68
N GLY A 448 -12.04 -5.97 -10.13
CA GLY A 448 -11.52 -7.05 -9.30
C GLY A 448 -11.46 -6.67 -7.82
N LEU A 449 -12.59 -6.21 -7.28
CA LEU A 449 -12.72 -5.96 -5.84
C LEU A 449 -12.87 -7.29 -5.08
N ASN A 450 -12.17 -7.44 -3.95
CA ASN A 450 -12.38 -8.52 -2.96
C ASN A 450 -13.07 -8.01 -1.68
N THR A 451 -13.55 -6.77 -1.70
CA THR A 451 -14.24 -6.11 -0.60
C THR A 451 -15.76 -6.20 -0.75
N GLY A 452 -16.49 -5.91 0.32
CA GLY A 452 -17.94 -5.97 0.36
C GLY A 452 -18.51 -5.24 1.57
N GLY A 453 -19.83 -5.25 1.71
CA GLY A 453 -20.53 -4.68 2.85
C GLY A 453 -21.84 -5.37 3.16
N ARG A 454 -22.25 -5.27 4.42
CA ARG A 454 -23.51 -5.73 4.98
C ARG A 454 -24.37 -4.51 5.25
N TYR A 455 -25.54 -4.45 4.61
CA TYR A 455 -26.51 -3.39 4.78
C TYR A 455 -27.67 -3.87 5.64
N TYR A 456 -27.87 -3.20 6.78
CA TYR A 456 -28.94 -3.44 7.72
C TYR A 456 -30.08 -2.42 7.49
N PRO A 457 -31.17 -2.82 6.82
CA PRO A 457 -32.23 -1.87 6.45
C PRO A 457 -32.98 -1.29 7.65
N ASP A 458 -33.11 -2.03 8.76
CA ASP A 458 -33.88 -1.59 9.94
C ASP A 458 -33.26 -0.36 10.63
N ILE A 459 -31.94 -0.20 10.50
CA ILE A 459 -31.16 0.89 11.12
C ILE A 459 -30.38 1.72 10.08
N ASP A 460 -30.60 1.47 8.78
CA ASP A 460 -29.96 2.15 7.65
C ASP A 460 -28.41 2.24 7.78
N LEU A 461 -27.78 1.11 8.10
CA LEU A 461 -26.35 1.03 8.42
C LEU A 461 -25.61 0.08 7.48
N TRP A 462 -24.43 0.52 7.01
CA TRP A 462 -23.45 -0.33 6.34
C TRP A 462 -22.32 -0.74 7.29
N VAL A 463 -21.92 -2.01 7.19
CA VAL A 463 -20.75 -2.56 7.86
C VAL A 463 -19.91 -3.34 6.86
N ALA A 464 -18.63 -2.99 6.72
CA ALA A 464 -17.71 -3.69 5.82
C ALA A 464 -17.64 -5.20 6.14
N THR A 465 -17.49 -6.02 5.10
CA THR A 465 -17.10 -7.44 5.27
C THR A 465 -15.60 -7.52 5.53
N ARG A 466 -15.16 -8.41 6.43
CA ARG A 466 -13.72 -8.64 6.61
C ARG A 466 -13.07 -9.19 5.34
N ILE A 467 -11.80 -8.85 5.12
CA ILE A 467 -11.03 -9.27 3.93
C ILE A 467 -10.06 -10.44 4.21
N THR A 468 -9.87 -10.81 5.47
CA THR A 468 -9.00 -11.93 5.84
C THR A 468 -9.49 -13.21 5.17
N ASN A 469 -8.63 -13.83 4.36
CA ASN A 469 -8.91 -15.01 3.53
C ASN A 469 -9.99 -14.82 2.45
N ALA A 470 -10.38 -13.58 2.15
CA ALA A 470 -11.32 -13.31 1.06
C ALA A 470 -10.75 -13.81 -0.27
N PRO A 471 -11.56 -14.42 -1.15
CA PRO A 471 -11.11 -14.77 -2.49
C PRO A 471 -10.55 -13.55 -3.23
N SER A 472 -9.61 -13.78 -4.16
CA SER A 472 -9.08 -12.70 -5.01
C SER A 472 -10.21 -11.90 -5.65
N GLY A 473 -10.00 -10.60 -5.86
CA GLY A 473 -11.11 -9.76 -6.24
C GLY A 473 -11.63 -10.05 -7.64
N ARG A 474 -12.95 -9.91 -7.84
CA ARG A 474 -13.65 -10.44 -9.01
C ARG A 474 -15.01 -9.79 -9.28
N GLY A 475 -15.34 -9.64 -10.56
CA GLY A 475 -16.68 -9.33 -11.06
C GLY A 475 -17.29 -10.50 -11.85
N GLY A 476 -18.61 -10.52 -12.02
CA GLY A 476 -19.32 -11.55 -12.82
C GLY A 476 -19.28 -12.96 -12.24
N HIS A 477 -18.96 -13.08 -10.96
CA HIS A 477 -19.08 -14.30 -10.17
C HIS A 477 -20.55 -14.53 -9.76
N THR A 478 -20.85 -15.71 -9.23
CA THR A 478 -22.15 -15.98 -8.62
C THR A 478 -22.02 -16.14 -7.11
N ALA A 479 -23.10 -15.82 -6.39
CA ALA A 479 -23.18 -16.02 -4.95
C ALA A 479 -24.52 -16.59 -4.53
N VAL A 480 -24.51 -17.42 -3.50
CA VAL A 480 -25.73 -17.97 -2.87
C VAL A 480 -25.66 -17.84 -1.35
N TRP A 481 -26.82 -17.67 -0.71
CA TRP A 481 -26.97 -17.74 0.74
C TRP A 481 -27.35 -19.17 1.15
N THR A 482 -26.60 -19.77 2.07
CA THR A 482 -26.87 -21.13 2.55
C THR A 482 -27.91 -21.19 3.66
N GLY A 483 -28.25 -20.03 4.25
CA GLY A 483 -28.92 -19.92 5.55
C GLY A 483 -27.98 -19.43 6.65
N SER A 484 -26.67 -19.63 6.51
CA SER A 484 -25.66 -19.27 7.51
C SER A 484 -24.43 -18.57 6.94
N GLN A 485 -24.09 -18.81 5.67
CA GLN A 485 -22.93 -18.25 5.01
C GLN A 485 -23.26 -17.90 3.55
N MET A 486 -22.53 -16.92 3.02
CA MET A 486 -22.53 -16.62 1.60
C MET A 486 -21.44 -17.45 0.92
N VAL A 487 -21.79 -18.19 -0.12
CA VAL A 487 -20.82 -18.91 -0.96
C VAL A 487 -20.65 -18.14 -2.27
N VAL A 488 -19.42 -17.77 -2.59
CA VAL A 488 -19.04 -17.09 -3.85
C VAL A 488 -18.18 -18.01 -4.69
N TRP A 489 -18.42 -18.06 -6.01
CA TRP A 489 -17.59 -18.85 -6.92
C TRP A 489 -17.56 -18.30 -8.36
N GLY A 490 -16.44 -18.52 -9.05
CA GLY A 490 -16.21 -18.10 -10.43
C GLY A 490 -15.81 -16.63 -10.57
N GLY A 491 -16.06 -16.03 -11.75
CA GLY A 491 -15.79 -14.61 -12.05
C GLY A 491 -14.35 -14.29 -12.49
N GLY A 492 -14.08 -13.02 -12.82
CA GLY A 492 -12.74 -12.46 -13.10
C GLY A 492 -11.88 -13.21 -14.12
N GLY A 493 -12.12 -13.04 -15.43
CA GLY A 493 -11.31 -13.73 -16.46
C GLY A 493 -11.47 -15.26 -16.48
N GLY A 494 -12.47 -15.82 -15.79
CA GLY A 494 -12.76 -17.26 -15.79
C GLY A 494 -12.08 -18.04 -14.66
N LEU A 495 -12.07 -17.52 -13.42
CA LEU A 495 -11.54 -18.23 -12.25
C LEU A 495 -12.37 -19.48 -11.91
N ASN A 496 -11.72 -20.51 -11.39
CA ASN A 496 -12.34 -21.71 -10.80
C ASN A 496 -12.30 -21.70 -9.26
N THR A 497 -11.97 -20.55 -8.67
CA THR A 497 -11.82 -20.34 -7.23
C THR A 497 -13.08 -19.73 -6.62
N GLY A 498 -13.23 -19.85 -5.31
CA GLY A 498 -14.35 -19.30 -4.54
C GLY A 498 -14.06 -19.18 -3.05
N GLY A 499 -15.05 -18.71 -2.29
CA GLY A 499 -14.94 -18.58 -0.84
C GLY A 499 -16.30 -18.61 -0.14
N ARG A 500 -16.26 -18.97 1.13
CA ARG A 500 -17.40 -19.01 2.05
C ARG A 500 -17.24 -17.89 3.07
N TYR A 501 -18.22 -17.01 3.18
CA TYR A 501 -18.23 -15.89 4.12
C TYR A 501 -19.26 -16.09 5.23
N CYS A 502 -18.80 -16.01 6.46
CA CYS A 502 -19.60 -16.17 7.66
C CYS A 502 -20.09 -14.83 8.20
N VAL A 503 -21.41 -14.70 8.35
CA VAL A 503 -22.02 -13.49 8.90
C VAL A 503 -22.02 -13.57 10.44
N PRO A 504 -21.59 -12.52 11.16
CA PRO A 504 -21.74 -12.43 12.61
C PRO A 504 -23.19 -12.52 13.08
N SER A 505 -23.40 -13.16 14.23
CA SER A 505 -24.74 -13.41 14.80
C SER A 505 -25.37 -12.16 15.43
N ALA A 506 -24.56 -11.15 15.78
CA ALA A 506 -25.03 -9.92 16.41
C ALA A 506 -25.33 -8.81 15.38
N ILE A 507 -26.52 -8.20 15.47
CA ILE A 507 -26.78 -6.89 14.85
C ILE A 507 -25.82 -5.89 15.50
N PRO A 508 -25.08 -5.08 14.74
CA PRO A 508 -24.24 -4.05 15.32
C PRO A 508 -25.13 -3.10 16.14
N THR A 509 -24.94 -3.04 17.46
CA THR A 509 -25.38 -1.86 18.21
C THR A 509 -24.68 -0.65 17.59
N PRO A 510 -25.38 0.47 17.35
CA PRO A 510 -24.74 1.68 16.86
C PRO A 510 -23.59 1.99 17.82
N THR A 511 -22.37 1.77 17.34
CA THR A 511 -21.16 2.08 18.08
C THR A 511 -21.28 3.56 18.46
N PRO A 512 -20.98 3.96 19.70
CA PRO A 512 -20.83 5.37 20.04
C PRO A 512 -19.93 6.02 18.99
N ALA A 513 -20.19 7.30 18.67
CA ALA A 513 -19.29 8.09 17.84
C ALA A 513 -17.83 7.74 18.20
N PRO A 514 -16.97 7.46 17.20
CA PRO A 514 -15.65 6.88 17.42
C PRO A 514 -14.99 7.64 18.56
N THR A 515 -14.53 6.92 19.57
CA THR A 515 -13.84 7.53 20.71
C THR A 515 -12.78 8.46 20.14
N PRO A 516 -12.85 9.78 20.39
CA PRO A 516 -11.88 10.71 19.84
C PRO A 516 -10.49 10.22 20.18
N CYS A 517 -9.58 10.25 19.21
CA CYS A 517 -8.21 9.89 19.48
C CYS A 517 -7.70 10.70 20.69
N PRO A 518 -6.99 10.05 21.63
CA PRO A 518 -6.44 10.75 22.79
C PRO A 518 -5.60 11.94 22.34
N GLY A 519 -5.79 13.11 22.96
CA GLY A 519 -5.02 14.31 22.64
C GLY A 519 -5.52 15.13 21.44
N GLY A 520 -6.70 14.83 20.89
CA GLY A 520 -7.32 15.64 19.82
C GLY A 520 -6.75 15.38 18.42
N TYR A 521 -6.04 14.28 18.22
CA TYR A 521 -5.55 13.87 16.91
C TYR A 521 -6.68 13.31 16.03
N ALA A 522 -6.54 13.38 14.70
CA ALA A 522 -7.44 12.70 13.77
C ALA A 522 -7.02 11.24 13.55
N VAL A 523 -5.70 10.97 13.59
CA VAL A 523 -5.10 9.63 13.43
C VAL A 523 -4.29 9.28 14.67
N CYS A 524 -4.55 8.13 15.29
CA CYS A 524 -3.88 7.69 16.52
C CYS A 524 -3.41 6.24 16.50
N ASN A 525 -3.62 5.52 15.41
CA ASN A 525 -3.06 4.18 15.23
C ASN A 525 -2.61 3.96 13.78
N THR A 526 -1.88 2.88 13.57
CA THR A 526 -1.25 2.50 12.29
C THR A 526 -2.11 1.52 11.48
N ASN A 527 -3.34 1.27 11.90
CA ASN A 527 -4.23 0.36 11.19
C ASN A 527 -4.59 0.95 9.82
N ASP A 528 -4.79 0.10 8.81
CA ASP A 528 -5.25 0.55 7.49
C ASP A 528 -6.70 1.05 7.51
N SER A 529 -7.55 0.53 8.41
CA SER A 529 -8.96 0.90 8.51
C SER A 529 -9.49 0.86 9.95
N GLY A 530 -10.68 1.43 10.14
CA GLY A 530 -11.35 1.49 11.44
C GLY A 530 -11.01 2.72 12.28
N PRO A 531 -11.65 2.89 13.45
CA PRO A 531 -11.48 4.07 14.29
C PRO A 531 -10.01 4.41 14.58
N GLY A 532 -9.64 5.67 14.38
CA GLY A 532 -8.29 6.19 14.63
C GLY A 532 -7.27 5.93 13.51
N SER A 533 -7.65 5.30 12.40
CA SER A 533 -6.78 5.16 11.21
C SER A 533 -6.83 6.40 10.30
N LEU A 534 -5.83 6.55 9.43
CA LEU A 534 -5.80 7.59 8.40
C LEU A 534 -6.99 7.49 7.43
N ARG A 535 -7.31 6.29 6.96
CA ARG A 535 -8.44 6.05 6.05
C ARG A 535 -9.76 6.49 6.69
N GLN A 536 -9.97 6.15 7.96
CA GLN A 536 -11.19 6.55 8.67
C GLN A 536 -11.20 8.06 8.96
N ALA A 537 -10.04 8.66 9.26
CA ALA A 537 -9.92 10.10 9.43
C ALA A 537 -10.36 10.85 8.16
N ILE A 538 -9.87 10.45 6.99
CA ILE A 538 -10.27 11.03 5.69
C ILE A 538 -11.78 10.92 5.46
N LEU A 539 -12.39 9.79 5.82
CA LEU A 539 -13.84 9.61 5.70
C LEU A 539 -14.61 10.53 6.65
N ASN A 540 -14.16 10.65 7.90
CA ASN A 540 -14.88 11.35 8.96
C ASN A 540 -14.73 12.87 8.93
N THR A 541 -13.64 13.41 8.37
CA THR A 541 -13.41 14.85 8.35
C THR A 541 -14.36 15.56 7.38
N SER A 542 -14.77 16.77 7.75
CA SER A 542 -15.55 17.63 6.87
C SER A 542 -14.62 18.30 5.85
N SER A 543 -15.20 18.78 4.75
CA SER A 543 -14.42 19.52 3.76
C SER A 543 -13.83 20.79 4.37
N GLY A 544 -12.53 21.01 4.18
CA GLY A 544 -11.76 22.14 4.73
C GLY A 544 -11.04 21.83 6.04
N ASP A 545 -11.28 20.67 6.66
CA ASP A 545 -10.64 20.29 7.92
C ASP A 545 -9.18 19.86 7.74
N THR A 546 -8.46 19.81 8.87
CA THR A 546 -7.07 19.31 8.94
C THR A 546 -7.02 17.95 9.64
N ILE A 547 -6.28 17.01 9.05
CA ILE A 547 -5.92 15.71 9.63
C ILE A 547 -4.49 15.80 10.16
N ASN A 548 -4.33 15.46 11.44
CA ASN A 548 -3.05 15.37 12.13
C ASN A 548 -2.86 13.97 12.75
N PHE A 549 -1.61 13.66 13.10
CA PHE A 549 -1.22 12.34 13.60
C PHE A 549 -0.71 12.41 15.04
N ALA A 550 -1.09 11.42 15.86
CA ALA A 550 -0.50 11.23 17.17
C ALA A 550 1.01 10.90 17.03
N PRO A 551 1.87 11.35 17.96
CA PRO A 551 3.32 11.13 17.88
C PRO A 551 3.75 9.66 17.82
N SER A 552 2.89 8.74 18.27
CA SER A 552 3.13 7.29 18.24
C SER A 552 2.90 6.65 16.87
N VAL A 553 2.31 7.36 15.90
CA VAL A 553 2.04 6.84 14.56
C VAL A 553 3.26 7.09 13.69
N THR A 554 4.01 6.03 13.41
CA THR A 554 5.28 6.10 12.66
C THR A 554 5.21 5.46 11.27
N THR A 555 4.50 4.34 11.14
CA THR A 555 4.37 3.62 9.86
C THR A 555 2.96 3.08 9.70
N ILE A 556 2.26 3.54 8.67
CA ILE A 556 0.93 3.06 8.29
C ILE A 556 1.09 2.14 7.09
N ASN A 557 0.88 0.85 7.30
CA ASN A 557 0.87 -0.14 6.23
C ASN A 557 -0.55 -0.27 5.68
N LEU A 558 -0.76 0.18 4.46
CA LEU A 558 -1.99 0.01 3.70
C LEU A 558 -2.07 -1.43 3.19
N THR A 559 -2.80 -2.24 3.94
CA THR A 559 -2.97 -3.68 3.68
C THR A 559 -4.21 -4.01 2.86
N SER A 560 -5.08 -3.05 2.57
CA SER A 560 -6.18 -3.23 1.63
C SER A 560 -5.68 -3.12 0.20
N GLY A 561 -6.44 -3.59 -0.78
CA GLY A 561 -6.24 -3.24 -2.19
C GLY A 561 -6.85 -1.88 -2.57
N GLU A 562 -7.22 -1.04 -1.60
CA GLU A 562 -7.94 0.21 -1.83
C GLU A 562 -7.05 1.44 -1.62
N GLU A 563 -7.12 2.42 -2.52
CA GLU A 563 -6.44 3.72 -2.44
C GLU A 563 -7.01 4.59 -1.30
N LEU A 564 -6.25 5.58 -0.84
CA LEU A 564 -6.76 6.67 0.00
C LEU A 564 -7.38 7.74 -0.91
N VAL A 565 -8.69 7.60 -1.16
CA VAL A 565 -9.45 8.52 -2.01
C VAL A 565 -9.76 9.80 -1.23
N ILE A 566 -9.44 10.95 -1.82
CA ILE A 566 -9.77 12.28 -1.29
C ILE A 566 -10.66 13.00 -2.32
N ASP A 567 -11.93 13.16 -1.97
CA ASP A 567 -13.00 13.72 -2.82
C ASP A 567 -13.52 15.07 -2.31
N LYS A 568 -12.84 15.66 -1.33
CA LYS A 568 -13.22 16.89 -0.64
C LYS A 568 -11.99 17.72 -0.30
N ASN A 569 -12.15 19.03 -0.12
CA ASN A 569 -11.04 19.89 0.31
C ASN A 569 -10.49 19.41 1.66
N LEU A 570 -9.18 19.28 1.79
CA LEU A 570 -8.58 18.67 2.97
C LEU A 570 -7.12 19.08 3.16
N THR A 571 -6.70 19.27 4.41
CA THR A 571 -5.29 19.39 4.77
C THR A 571 -4.84 18.16 5.56
N ILE A 572 -3.71 17.56 5.20
CA ILE A 572 -3.12 16.43 5.92
C ILE A 572 -1.69 16.82 6.34
N THR A 573 -1.47 16.94 7.64
CA THR A 573 -0.20 17.41 8.21
C THR A 573 0.46 16.30 9.02
N GLY A 574 1.50 15.71 8.43
CA GLY A 574 2.35 14.71 9.07
C GLY A 574 3.38 15.34 10.03
N PRO A 575 3.97 14.53 10.92
CA PRO A 575 4.93 14.98 11.92
C PRO A 575 6.36 15.22 11.39
N GLY A 576 6.60 14.99 10.09
CA GLY A 576 7.89 15.03 9.40
C GLY A 576 8.10 13.79 8.53
N ALA A 577 8.69 13.95 7.34
CA ALA A 577 8.90 12.85 6.39
C ALA A 577 9.77 11.72 6.96
N ASN A 578 10.73 12.05 7.82
CA ASN A 578 11.57 11.10 8.55
C ASN A 578 10.86 10.40 9.74
N ARG A 579 9.60 10.76 10.04
CA ARG A 579 8.87 10.28 11.22
C ARG A 579 7.60 9.50 10.89
N LEU A 580 6.98 9.79 9.75
CA LEU A 580 5.76 9.11 9.31
C LEU A 580 5.93 8.56 7.90
N THR A 581 5.75 7.25 7.74
CA THR A 581 5.67 6.58 6.44
C THR A 581 4.26 6.04 6.22
N VAL A 582 3.65 6.36 5.10
CA VAL A 582 2.42 5.75 4.59
C VAL A 582 2.79 4.91 3.38
N GLN A 583 2.63 3.59 3.48
CA GLN A 583 3.14 2.66 2.47
C GLN A 583 2.24 1.45 2.22
N ARG A 584 2.40 0.76 1.09
CA ARG A 584 1.80 -0.58 0.88
C ARG A 584 2.74 -1.68 1.37
N SER A 585 2.16 -2.81 1.74
CA SER A 585 2.93 -3.99 2.18
C SER A 585 2.50 -5.33 1.59
N ALA A 586 1.42 -5.39 0.78
CA ALA A 586 0.88 -6.67 0.29
C ALA A 586 0.07 -6.61 -1.02
N TYR A 587 -0.40 -5.43 -1.46
CA TYR A 587 -1.31 -5.30 -2.60
C TYR A 587 -0.90 -4.19 -3.56
N ALA A 588 -1.17 -4.44 -4.84
CA ALA A 588 -1.05 -3.48 -5.93
C ALA A 588 -2.20 -2.46 -5.87
N ALA A 589 -1.97 -1.30 -5.24
CA ALA A 589 -2.71 -0.07 -5.52
C ALA A 589 -1.89 1.19 -5.21
N ARG A 590 -2.28 2.33 -5.78
CA ARG A 590 -1.75 3.68 -5.48
C ARG A 590 -1.96 4.07 -4.02
N ILE A 591 -1.13 4.95 -3.44
CA ILE A 591 -1.36 5.45 -2.07
C ILE A 591 -2.52 6.45 -2.02
N PHE A 592 -2.37 7.62 -2.65
CA PHE A 592 -3.36 8.72 -2.62
C PHE A 592 -3.99 8.98 -4.00
N ASN A 593 -5.31 9.18 -4.03
CA ASN A 593 -6.04 9.53 -5.25
C ASN A 593 -6.98 10.72 -5.01
N ILE A 594 -6.67 11.86 -5.61
CA ILE A 594 -7.51 13.07 -5.59
C ILE A 594 -8.33 13.08 -6.87
N THR A 595 -9.63 12.80 -6.75
CA THR A 595 -10.46 12.34 -7.88
C THR A 595 -11.20 13.44 -8.62
N SER A 596 -11.28 14.66 -8.07
CA SER A 596 -12.09 15.75 -8.63
C SER A 596 -11.24 16.97 -8.93
N SER A 597 -11.47 17.57 -10.10
CA SER A 597 -10.79 18.78 -10.57
C SER A 597 -11.07 20.03 -9.73
N THR A 598 -12.08 19.99 -8.88
CA THR A 598 -12.48 21.11 -8.01
C THR A 598 -11.97 21.02 -6.58
N VAL A 599 -11.37 19.88 -6.22
CA VAL A 599 -10.93 19.60 -4.85
C VAL A 599 -9.54 20.17 -4.61
N THR A 600 -9.36 20.87 -3.48
CA THR A 600 -8.08 21.42 -3.04
C THR A 600 -7.53 20.63 -1.86
N VAL A 601 -6.36 20.03 -2.03
CA VAL A 601 -5.70 19.19 -1.02
C VAL A 601 -4.30 19.72 -0.72
N SER A 602 -3.94 19.74 0.56
CA SER A 602 -2.55 19.96 0.98
C SER A 602 -2.06 18.77 1.79
N ILE A 603 -0.90 18.22 1.44
CA ILE A 603 -0.26 17.10 2.14
C ILE A 603 1.15 17.53 2.52
N SER A 604 1.53 17.37 3.78
CA SER A 604 2.84 17.79 4.27
C SER A 604 3.48 16.82 5.26
N GLY A 605 4.81 16.80 5.31
CA GLY A 605 5.58 16.19 6.40
C GLY A 605 5.41 14.68 6.55
N MET A 606 5.40 13.92 5.45
CA MET A 606 5.34 12.45 5.48
C MET A 606 6.08 11.79 4.31
N THR A 607 6.48 10.54 4.49
CA THR A 607 6.94 9.65 3.43
C THR A 607 5.76 8.89 2.83
N ILE A 608 5.69 8.83 1.50
CA ILE A 608 4.68 8.15 0.69
C ILE A 608 5.42 7.14 -0.17
N SER A 609 5.28 5.85 0.14
CA SER A 609 6.14 4.85 -0.49
C SER A 609 5.48 3.52 -0.81
N ASN A 610 6.15 2.73 -1.64
CA ASN A 610 5.74 1.38 -2.03
C ASN A 610 4.35 1.32 -2.69
N GLY A 611 3.80 2.43 -3.18
CA GLY A 611 2.60 2.40 -4.04
C GLY A 611 2.90 1.56 -5.28
N TYR A 612 2.00 0.66 -5.66
CA TYR A 612 2.21 -0.21 -6.83
C TYR A 612 0.90 -0.29 -7.58
N THR A 613 0.79 0.21 -8.79
CA THR A 613 -0.49 0.24 -9.53
C THR A 613 -0.30 -0.06 -10.99
N SER A 614 -1.30 -0.67 -11.63
CA SER A 614 -1.37 -0.80 -13.09
C SER A 614 -1.89 0.47 -13.76
N ASP A 615 -2.51 1.37 -12.99
CA ASP A 615 -3.01 2.67 -13.44
C ASP A 615 -1.98 3.78 -13.17
N PRO A 616 -2.00 4.89 -13.93
CA PRO A 616 -1.04 6.00 -13.80
C PRO A 616 -0.90 6.61 -12.39
N GLY A 617 0.29 7.04 -11.97
CA GLY A 617 0.56 7.65 -10.66
C GLY A 617 0.79 6.60 -9.57
N GLY A 618 2.00 6.06 -9.43
CA GLY A 618 2.31 4.97 -8.49
C GLY A 618 2.05 5.32 -7.02
N GLY A 619 2.52 6.49 -6.59
CA GLY A 619 2.31 7.00 -5.23
C GLY A 619 1.06 7.86 -5.13
N ILE A 620 0.97 8.87 -6.00
CA ILE A 620 -0.07 9.91 -5.96
C ILE A 620 -0.60 10.21 -7.37
N ARG A 621 -1.91 10.35 -7.49
CA ARG A 621 -2.59 10.92 -8.67
C ARG A 621 -3.51 12.03 -8.20
N SER A 622 -3.45 13.17 -8.87
CA SER A 622 -4.35 14.29 -8.62
C SER A 622 -4.95 14.83 -9.91
N ALA A 623 -6.28 14.84 -9.98
CA ALA A 623 -7.02 15.62 -10.98
C ALA A 623 -7.35 17.05 -10.50
N GLY A 624 -7.20 17.32 -9.20
CA GLY A 624 -7.56 18.58 -8.54
C GLY A 624 -6.40 19.55 -8.33
N VAL A 625 -6.55 20.42 -7.32
CA VAL A 625 -5.49 21.31 -6.85
C VAL A 625 -4.75 20.61 -5.70
N LEU A 626 -3.48 20.25 -5.90
CA LEU A 626 -2.67 19.58 -4.88
C LEU A 626 -1.44 20.39 -4.51
N THR A 627 -1.23 20.60 -3.20
CA THR A 627 0.02 21.13 -2.65
C THR A 627 0.73 20.04 -1.84
N LEU A 628 1.97 19.72 -2.21
CA LEU A 628 2.88 18.85 -1.47
C LEU A 628 3.99 19.68 -0.83
N THR A 629 4.24 19.50 0.46
CA THR A 629 5.27 20.26 1.19
C THR A 629 6.08 19.39 2.14
N ASP A 630 7.41 19.40 2.00
CA ASP A 630 8.33 18.68 2.88
C ASP A 630 7.98 17.18 3.01
N CYS A 631 7.61 16.57 1.88
CA CYS A 631 7.28 15.15 1.77
C CYS A 631 8.41 14.37 1.07
N THR A 632 8.51 13.08 1.39
CA THR A 632 9.31 12.13 0.61
C THR A 632 8.37 11.24 -0.18
N ILE A 633 8.53 11.16 -1.49
CA ILE A 633 7.77 10.26 -2.37
C ILE A 633 8.76 9.27 -2.96
N SER A 634 8.80 8.04 -2.45
CA SER A 634 9.82 7.09 -2.84
C SER A 634 9.34 5.68 -3.10
N ASP A 635 10.07 4.95 -3.94
CA ASP A 635 9.86 3.51 -4.15
C ASP A 635 8.43 3.19 -4.64
N ASN A 636 7.80 4.12 -5.36
CA ASN A 636 6.49 3.90 -5.96
C ASN A 636 6.63 3.41 -7.40
N PHE A 637 5.70 2.55 -7.80
CA PHE A 637 5.70 1.82 -9.06
C PHE A 637 4.37 1.99 -9.80
N SER A 638 4.45 2.32 -11.08
CA SER A 638 3.30 2.31 -12.00
C SER A 638 3.60 1.44 -13.22
N GLY A 639 2.86 0.34 -13.40
CA GLY A 639 3.06 -0.60 -14.51
C GLY A 639 2.47 -1.98 -14.22
N THR A 640 1.91 -2.64 -15.22
CA THR A 640 1.86 -4.12 -15.40
C THR A 640 1.32 -4.44 -16.81
N PHE A 641 1.78 -5.55 -17.39
CA PHE A 641 1.37 -6.38 -18.56
C PHE A 641 0.21 -6.02 -19.54
N ALA A 642 -0.59 -4.94 -19.40
CA ALA A 642 -1.79 -4.72 -20.20
C ALA A 642 -2.16 -3.26 -20.55
N GLY A 643 -1.35 -2.23 -20.25
CA GLY A 643 -1.71 -0.84 -20.60
C GLY A 643 -0.56 0.19 -20.59
N PHE A 644 -0.78 1.33 -21.22
CA PHE A 644 0.09 2.52 -21.15
C PHE A 644 0.14 3.02 -19.71
N SER A 645 1.33 3.10 -19.12
CA SER A 645 1.53 3.52 -17.73
C SER A 645 2.29 4.85 -17.68
N GLU A 646 1.93 5.67 -16.70
CA GLU A 646 2.24 7.10 -16.67
C GLU A 646 2.47 7.54 -15.22
N GLY A 647 3.57 8.23 -14.90
CA GLY A 647 3.81 8.79 -13.55
C GLY A 647 4.16 7.73 -12.49
N GLY A 648 5.43 7.37 -12.32
CA GLY A 648 5.86 6.38 -11.33
C GLY A 648 5.68 6.83 -9.88
N GLY A 649 6.04 8.09 -9.58
CA GLY A 649 5.86 8.69 -8.25
C GLY A 649 4.55 9.48 -8.15
N VAL A 650 4.50 10.60 -8.88
CA VAL A 650 3.43 11.59 -8.81
C VAL A 650 2.87 11.90 -10.19
N LEU A 651 1.54 11.91 -10.30
CA LEU A 651 0.81 12.32 -11.49
C LEU A 651 -0.09 13.53 -11.21
N ASN A 652 0.11 14.61 -11.96
CA ASN A 652 -0.86 15.69 -12.15
C ASN A 652 -1.66 15.43 -13.43
N ASP A 653 -2.93 15.06 -13.29
CA ASP A 653 -3.83 14.66 -14.37
C ASP A 653 -4.77 15.83 -14.68
N HIS A 654 -4.36 16.72 -15.59
CA HIS A 654 -5.08 17.94 -15.97
C HIS A 654 -5.32 18.96 -14.83
N GLY A 655 -4.73 18.72 -13.65
CA GLY A 655 -4.92 19.51 -12.44
C GLY A 655 -3.93 20.66 -12.27
N THR A 656 -3.92 21.25 -11.07
CA THR A 656 -2.90 22.22 -10.64
C THR A 656 -2.09 21.64 -9.49
N MET A 657 -0.78 21.59 -9.61
CA MET A 657 0.08 21.00 -8.58
C MET A 657 1.22 21.92 -8.17
N THR A 658 1.43 22.06 -6.86
CA THR A 658 2.60 22.73 -6.28
C THR A 658 3.35 21.75 -5.41
N ILE A 659 4.64 21.56 -5.70
CA ILE A 659 5.52 20.68 -4.93
C ILE A 659 6.66 21.53 -4.38
N THR A 660 6.87 21.51 -3.07
CA THR A 660 7.85 22.37 -2.41
C THR A 660 8.61 21.64 -1.32
N GLY A 661 9.95 21.69 -1.33
CA GLY A 661 10.75 21.06 -0.27
C GLY A 661 10.70 19.54 -0.28
N CYS A 662 10.24 18.92 -1.37
CA CYS A 662 10.02 17.47 -1.41
C CYS A 662 11.23 16.72 -1.99
N ALA A 663 11.43 15.49 -1.52
CA ALA A 663 12.32 14.51 -2.14
C ALA A 663 11.48 13.49 -2.92
N ILE A 664 11.74 13.31 -4.21
CA ILE A 664 11.05 12.36 -5.09
C ILE A 664 12.09 11.40 -5.65
N SER A 665 12.15 10.18 -5.12
CA SER A 665 13.27 9.29 -5.42
C SER A 665 12.94 7.82 -5.59
N ASN A 666 13.70 7.11 -6.42
CA ASN A 666 13.53 5.66 -6.64
C ASN A 666 12.12 5.27 -7.11
N ASN A 667 11.38 6.19 -7.73
CA ASN A 667 10.09 5.84 -8.33
C ASN A 667 10.30 5.29 -9.73
N TYR A 668 9.45 4.35 -10.11
CA TYR A 668 9.60 3.57 -11.33
C TYR A 668 8.28 3.52 -12.11
N VAL A 669 8.36 3.67 -13.43
CA VAL A 669 7.21 3.46 -14.32
C VAL A 669 7.62 2.59 -15.50
N GLU A 670 6.76 1.64 -15.86
CA GLU A 670 6.83 0.95 -17.16
C GLU A 670 6.19 1.84 -18.25
N GLY A 671 6.83 2.95 -18.60
CA GLY A 671 6.27 3.96 -19.50
C GLY A 671 6.92 5.33 -19.39
N ILE A 672 6.12 6.37 -19.13
CA ILE A 672 6.58 7.77 -19.12
C ILE A 672 6.45 8.45 -17.74
N GLY A 673 7.38 9.34 -17.41
CA GLY A 673 7.39 10.14 -16.18
C GLY A 673 7.73 9.34 -14.94
N GLY A 674 9.00 8.89 -14.78
CA GLY A 674 9.41 8.02 -13.67
C GLY A 674 9.16 8.63 -12.29
N GLY A 675 9.68 9.83 -12.05
CA GLY A 675 9.43 10.56 -10.81
C GLY A 675 8.10 11.29 -10.82
N VAL A 676 7.96 12.23 -11.75
CA VAL A 676 6.80 13.14 -11.85
C VAL A 676 6.30 13.21 -13.29
N LEU A 677 4.98 13.12 -13.45
CA LEU A 677 4.29 13.41 -14.70
C LEU A 677 3.29 14.56 -14.52
N ASN A 678 3.39 15.57 -15.39
CA ASN A 678 2.40 16.63 -15.56
C ASN A 678 1.68 16.41 -16.88
N ASP A 679 0.50 15.81 -16.84
CA ASP A 679 -0.33 15.51 -18.01
C ASP A 679 -1.35 16.64 -18.24
N HIS A 680 -1.10 17.48 -19.24
CA HIS A 680 -1.94 18.63 -19.65
C HIS A 680 -2.35 19.60 -18.52
N GLY A 681 -1.67 19.54 -17.37
CA GLY A 681 -1.93 20.34 -16.18
C GLY A 681 -0.97 21.52 -16.00
N THR A 682 -1.12 22.23 -14.89
CA THR A 682 -0.18 23.28 -14.45
C THR A 682 0.58 22.81 -13.23
N MET A 683 1.91 22.86 -13.27
CA MET A 683 2.76 22.39 -12.19
C MET A 683 3.86 23.39 -11.82
N THR A 684 4.12 23.53 -10.53
CA THR A 684 5.25 24.29 -9.98
C THR A 684 6.03 23.42 -9.01
N ILE A 685 7.33 23.29 -9.25
CA ILE A 685 8.28 22.55 -8.41
C ILE A 685 9.34 23.52 -7.92
N THR A 686 9.52 23.59 -6.59
CA THR A 686 10.41 24.56 -5.95
C THR A 686 11.18 23.91 -4.80
N ARG A 687 12.51 24.05 -4.75
CA ARG A 687 13.34 23.49 -3.68
C ARG A 687 13.15 21.99 -3.49
N CYS A 688 13.06 21.24 -4.59
CA CYS A 688 12.86 19.80 -4.56
C CYS A 688 14.09 19.06 -5.10
N THR A 689 14.31 17.85 -4.58
CA THR A 689 15.28 16.89 -5.11
C THR A 689 14.52 15.76 -5.80
N ILE A 690 14.72 15.60 -7.11
CA ILE A 690 14.11 14.54 -7.92
C ILE A 690 15.24 13.63 -8.40
N SER A 691 15.38 12.46 -7.78
CA SER A 691 16.58 11.65 -7.97
C SER A 691 16.37 10.15 -8.12
N ASN A 692 17.17 9.51 -8.96
CA ASN A 692 17.17 8.04 -9.13
C ASN A 692 15.79 7.46 -9.53
N ASN A 693 14.95 8.25 -10.21
CA ASN A 693 13.70 7.75 -10.75
C ASN A 693 13.92 7.13 -12.13
N THR A 694 13.07 6.20 -12.52
CA THR A 694 13.22 5.43 -13.76
C THR A 694 11.93 5.39 -14.56
N ALA A 695 12.03 5.74 -15.85
CA ALA A 695 11.03 5.47 -16.87
C ALA A 695 11.57 4.35 -17.77
N ASP A 696 10.93 3.19 -17.76
CA ASP A 696 11.44 1.98 -18.39
C ASP A 696 10.44 1.43 -19.42
N GLN A 697 10.93 1.13 -20.62
CA GLN A 697 10.16 0.53 -21.71
C GLN A 697 10.22 -1.01 -21.72
N SER A 698 11.01 -1.66 -20.86
CA SER A 698 11.31 -3.11 -20.92
C SER A 698 10.14 -4.04 -20.55
N GLY A 699 9.02 -3.49 -20.09
CA GLY A 699 7.74 -4.20 -19.92
C GLY A 699 7.09 -4.56 -21.26
N TYR A 700 6.14 -5.50 -21.26
CA TYR A 700 5.40 -6.00 -22.45
C TYR A 700 4.46 -4.93 -23.10
N ALA A 701 4.85 -3.66 -23.17
CA ALA A 701 3.97 -2.54 -23.45
C ALA A 701 4.01 -2.10 -24.92
N PHE A 702 2.82 -1.78 -25.44
CA PHE A 702 2.55 -1.17 -26.76
C PHE A 702 3.04 0.29 -26.88
N SER A 703 3.94 0.75 -26.00
CA SER A 703 4.47 2.13 -25.99
C SER A 703 5.77 2.18 -26.77
N GLU A 704 5.85 3.08 -27.75
CA GLU A 704 7.05 3.26 -28.60
C GLU A 704 8.17 4.04 -27.90
N VAL A 705 7.90 4.67 -26.75
CA VAL A 705 8.81 5.61 -26.08
C VAL A 705 8.85 5.46 -24.55
N SER A 706 10.03 5.68 -23.96
CA SER A 706 10.24 6.04 -22.55
C SER A 706 10.64 7.51 -22.48
N GLU A 707 9.99 8.29 -21.61
CA GLU A 707 10.17 9.74 -21.56
C GLU A 707 10.23 10.25 -20.13
N GLY A 708 11.21 11.08 -19.80
CA GLY A 708 11.27 11.83 -18.55
C GLY A 708 11.50 10.91 -17.34
N GLY A 709 12.71 10.36 -17.22
CA GLY A 709 13.07 9.50 -16.09
C GLY A 709 12.82 10.18 -14.74
N GLY A 710 13.18 11.47 -14.62
CA GLY A 710 12.86 12.30 -13.47
C GLY A 710 11.50 12.98 -13.59
N VAL A 711 11.34 13.83 -14.61
CA VAL A 711 10.14 14.65 -14.83
C VAL A 711 9.70 14.59 -16.28
N HIS A 712 8.40 14.48 -16.52
CA HIS A 712 7.81 14.69 -17.84
C HIS A 712 6.68 15.72 -17.75
N SER A 713 6.71 16.75 -18.60
CA SER A 713 5.55 17.61 -18.88
C SER A 713 4.95 17.28 -20.24
N LEU A 714 3.80 16.61 -20.25
CA LEU A 714 3.07 16.18 -21.42
C LEU A 714 2.00 17.22 -21.78
N GLY A 715 2.29 18.11 -22.73
CA GLY A 715 1.35 19.14 -23.20
C GLY A 715 0.91 20.21 -22.17
N GLY A 716 1.36 20.11 -20.91
CA GLY A 716 1.05 21.04 -19.82
C GLY A 716 2.07 22.17 -19.63
N SER A 717 1.87 22.99 -18.59
CA SER A 717 2.83 24.02 -18.16
C SER A 717 3.56 23.59 -16.88
N LEU A 718 4.90 23.67 -16.89
CA LEU A 718 5.74 23.32 -15.74
C LEU A 718 6.78 24.42 -15.45
N THR A 719 6.85 24.87 -14.21
CA THR A 719 7.91 25.73 -13.69
C THR A 719 8.76 25.00 -12.67
N LEU A 720 10.07 24.94 -12.90
CA LEU A 720 11.09 24.33 -12.05
C LEU A 720 12.02 25.41 -11.50
N THR A 721 12.10 25.54 -10.18
CA THR A 721 12.87 26.61 -9.51
C THR A 721 13.70 26.07 -8.36
N ASN A 722 14.95 26.52 -8.23
CA ASN A 722 15.82 26.21 -7.09
C ASN A 722 15.85 24.70 -6.75
N SER A 723 15.87 23.83 -7.75
CA SER A 723 15.66 22.38 -7.59
C SER A 723 16.77 21.56 -8.23
N THR A 724 16.92 20.32 -7.77
CA THR A 724 17.93 19.38 -8.29
C THR A 724 17.27 18.18 -8.92
N ILE A 725 17.62 17.87 -10.17
CA ILE A 725 17.18 16.67 -10.89
C ILE A 725 18.42 15.83 -11.18
N SER A 726 18.57 14.68 -10.52
CA SER A 726 19.83 13.92 -10.59
C SER A 726 19.73 12.41 -10.59
N GLY A 727 20.58 11.74 -11.37
CA GLY A 727 20.64 10.27 -11.38
C GLY A 727 19.39 9.59 -11.95
N ASN A 728 18.48 10.33 -12.60
CA ASN A 728 17.27 9.75 -13.17
C ASN A 728 17.57 9.09 -14.52
N THR A 729 16.79 8.06 -14.86
CA THR A 729 17.04 7.25 -16.06
C THR A 729 15.77 7.08 -16.89
N SER A 730 15.88 7.32 -18.19
CA SER A 730 14.92 6.83 -19.19
C SER A 730 15.57 5.66 -19.92
N TYR A 731 14.92 4.49 -19.95
CA TYR A 731 15.49 3.26 -20.49
C TYR A 731 14.62 2.68 -21.59
N ALA A 732 15.22 2.41 -22.75
CA ALA A 732 14.59 1.77 -23.90
C ALA A 732 15.21 0.39 -24.19
N THR A 733 14.43 -0.50 -24.82
CA THR A 733 14.87 -1.85 -25.25
C THR A 733 15.00 -1.98 -26.77
N SER A 734 15.82 -2.93 -27.24
CA SER A 734 16.15 -3.11 -28.67
C SER A 734 14.99 -3.61 -29.53
N LEU A 735 14.17 -4.52 -29.02
CA LEU A 735 12.94 -4.96 -29.65
C LEU A 735 11.91 -5.27 -28.57
N ASP A 736 10.72 -4.70 -28.67
CA ASP A 736 9.59 -5.15 -27.85
C ASP A 736 9.08 -6.52 -28.32
N VAL A 737 8.09 -7.09 -27.61
CA VAL A 737 7.49 -8.39 -27.98
C VAL A 737 6.73 -8.39 -29.30
N PHE A 738 6.54 -7.21 -29.92
CA PHE A 738 5.92 -7.01 -31.22
C PHE A 738 6.93 -6.68 -32.33
N GLY A 739 8.24 -6.64 -32.00
CA GLY A 739 9.33 -6.34 -32.94
C GLY A 739 9.49 -4.85 -33.26
N GLN A 740 8.97 -3.95 -32.42
CA GLN A 740 9.11 -2.50 -32.54
C GLN A 740 10.35 -1.99 -31.80
N ARG A 741 10.88 -0.84 -32.27
CA ARG A 741 12.09 -0.21 -31.74
C ARG A 741 11.74 0.77 -30.63
N GLY A 742 12.45 0.69 -29.50
CA GLY A 742 12.27 1.61 -28.39
C GLY A 742 13.11 2.88 -28.49
N PHE A 743 12.63 3.95 -27.86
CA PHE A 743 13.32 5.24 -27.74
C PHE A 743 13.31 5.74 -26.29
N ALA A 744 14.42 6.35 -25.85
CA ALA A 744 14.59 6.95 -24.55
C ALA A 744 14.82 8.46 -24.69
N TYR A 745 13.89 9.25 -24.14
CA TYR A 745 13.93 10.71 -24.20
C TYR A 745 14.00 11.30 -22.79
N GLY A 746 14.95 12.21 -22.54
CA GLY A 746 14.90 13.01 -21.31
C GLY A 746 15.19 12.20 -20.06
N GLY A 747 16.43 11.75 -19.88
CA GLY A 747 16.81 10.99 -18.68
C GLY A 747 16.43 11.73 -17.39
N GLY A 748 16.70 13.04 -17.36
CA GLY A 748 16.24 13.93 -16.30
C GLY A 748 14.84 14.46 -16.58
N VAL A 749 14.68 15.15 -17.71
CA VAL A 749 13.47 15.89 -18.07
C VAL A 749 13.04 15.62 -19.50
N ALA A 750 11.76 15.33 -19.71
CA ALA A 750 11.10 15.40 -21.01
C ALA A 750 10.05 16.52 -21.03
N ASN A 751 9.98 17.26 -22.13
CA ASN A 751 9.01 18.33 -22.32
C ASN A 751 8.34 18.25 -23.69
N SER A 752 7.02 18.22 -23.73
CA SER A 752 6.21 18.45 -24.93
C SER A 752 5.21 19.59 -24.75
N GLY A 753 5.27 20.30 -23.63
CA GLY A 753 4.44 21.47 -23.31
C GLY A 753 5.28 22.74 -23.16
N SER A 754 4.90 23.60 -22.22
CA SER A 754 5.64 24.83 -21.89
C SER A 754 6.42 24.64 -20.58
N MET A 755 7.72 24.90 -20.62
CA MET A 755 8.61 24.68 -19.47
C MET A 755 9.53 25.88 -19.20
N ILE A 756 9.60 26.26 -17.93
CA ILE A 756 10.54 27.27 -17.41
C ILE A 756 11.42 26.61 -16.35
N ILE A 757 12.73 26.71 -16.51
CA ILE A 757 13.74 26.21 -15.57
C ILE A 757 14.59 27.39 -15.11
N THR A 758 14.63 27.62 -13.79
CA THR A 758 15.40 28.74 -13.22
C THR A 758 16.17 28.29 -11.98
N ASN A 759 17.46 28.62 -11.91
CA ASN A 759 18.31 28.25 -10.76
C ASN A 759 18.23 26.75 -10.41
N CYS A 760 18.25 25.88 -11.42
CA CYS A 760 18.20 24.43 -11.20
C CYS A 760 19.52 23.76 -11.55
N THR A 761 19.82 22.66 -10.87
CA THR A 761 20.92 21.76 -11.20
C THR A 761 20.38 20.45 -11.76
N ILE A 762 20.68 20.15 -13.02
CA ILE A 762 20.27 18.92 -13.70
C ILE A 762 21.52 18.12 -14.01
N SER A 763 21.77 17.04 -13.24
CA SER A 763 23.06 16.37 -13.26
C SER A 763 23.03 14.85 -13.14
N GLY A 764 23.89 14.16 -13.89
CA GLY A 764 24.02 12.70 -13.77
C GLY A 764 22.82 11.91 -14.28
N ASN A 765 21.93 12.52 -15.07
CA ASN A 765 20.76 11.83 -15.62
C ASN A 765 21.11 11.11 -16.93
N SER A 766 20.38 10.03 -17.26
CA SER A 766 20.70 9.20 -18.42
C SER A 766 19.49 8.82 -19.28
N ALA A 767 19.62 9.05 -20.59
CA ALA A 767 18.74 8.49 -21.61
C ALA A 767 19.45 7.28 -22.24
N VAL A 768 19.03 6.07 -21.87
CA VAL A 768 19.69 4.82 -22.20
C VAL A 768 18.93 4.13 -23.33
N GLY A 769 19.43 4.29 -24.56
CA GLY A 769 19.06 3.48 -25.70
C GLY A 769 19.95 2.23 -25.82
N PRO A 770 19.44 1.12 -26.40
CA PRO A 770 20.23 -0.07 -26.67
C PRO A 770 21.31 0.18 -27.74
N ALA A 771 22.43 -0.53 -27.63
CA ALA A 771 23.63 -0.29 -28.44
C ALA A 771 23.43 -0.54 -29.95
N ASP A 772 22.40 -1.29 -30.35
CA ASP A 772 22.05 -1.60 -31.73
C ASP A 772 21.05 -0.62 -32.35
N LEU A 773 20.52 0.35 -31.59
CA LEU A 773 19.58 1.37 -32.05
C LEU A 773 19.99 2.78 -31.67
N ASP A 774 19.81 3.70 -32.61
CA ASP A 774 19.96 5.14 -32.39
C ASP A 774 18.77 5.72 -31.62
N SER A 775 18.79 5.61 -30.29
CA SER A 775 17.55 5.67 -29.50
C SER A 775 17.64 6.41 -28.17
N GLY A 776 18.82 6.93 -27.79
CA GLY A 776 18.98 7.76 -26.59
C GLY A 776 19.06 9.25 -26.95
N TYR A 777 18.17 10.06 -26.36
CA TYR A 777 18.01 11.47 -26.72
C TYR A 777 17.81 12.35 -25.48
N GLY A 778 18.64 13.38 -25.29
CA GLY A 778 18.45 14.31 -24.19
C GLY A 778 18.72 13.68 -22.83
N GLY A 779 19.98 13.32 -22.53
CA GLY A 779 20.32 12.68 -21.24
C GLY A 779 19.85 13.51 -20.05
N GLY A 780 20.08 14.83 -20.10
CA GLY A 780 19.53 15.80 -19.16
C GLY A 780 18.11 16.18 -19.52
N ILE A 781 17.93 16.78 -20.70
CA ILE A 781 16.65 17.32 -21.17
C ILE A 781 16.38 16.88 -22.61
N SER A 782 15.19 16.33 -22.86
CA SER A 782 14.60 16.22 -24.19
C SER A 782 13.42 17.18 -24.33
N ASN A 783 13.43 18.00 -25.38
CA ASN A 783 12.44 19.05 -25.58
C ASN A 783 11.80 18.98 -26.98
N GLY A 784 10.47 18.84 -26.98
CA GLY A 784 9.58 18.96 -28.13
C GLY A 784 8.50 20.02 -27.94
N GLY A 785 8.67 20.95 -26.99
CA GLY A 785 7.78 22.09 -26.78
C GLY A 785 8.56 23.39 -26.51
N ASP A 786 7.91 24.36 -25.85
CA ASP A 786 8.55 25.64 -25.49
C ASP A 786 9.39 25.46 -24.23
N LEU A 787 10.69 25.77 -24.31
CA LEU A 787 11.63 25.67 -23.19
C LEU A 787 12.40 26.97 -22.94
N GLN A 788 12.40 27.43 -21.69
CA GLN A 788 13.20 28.55 -21.22
C GLN A 788 14.08 28.12 -20.04
N ILE A 789 15.38 28.41 -20.13
CA ILE A 789 16.37 28.05 -19.12
C ILE A 789 17.14 29.30 -18.70
N THR A 790 17.11 29.61 -17.41
CA THR A 790 17.77 30.78 -16.84
C THR A 790 18.63 30.38 -15.66
N SER A 791 19.87 30.87 -15.61
CA SER A 791 20.78 30.70 -14.47
C SER A 791 20.82 29.27 -13.93
N SER A 792 20.90 28.27 -14.81
CA SER A 792 20.82 26.85 -14.43
C SER A 792 22.06 26.08 -14.88
N THR A 793 22.37 24.97 -14.21
CA THR A 793 23.54 24.11 -14.51
C THR A 793 23.08 22.74 -14.99
N ILE A 794 23.40 22.39 -16.24
CA ILE A 794 23.07 21.12 -16.88
C ILE A 794 24.39 20.41 -17.21
N ALA A 795 24.79 19.46 -16.36
CA ALA A 795 26.12 18.85 -16.44
C ALA A 795 26.12 17.36 -16.16
N HIS A 796 27.13 16.63 -16.63
CA HIS A 796 27.29 15.19 -16.35
C HIS A 796 26.11 14.31 -16.76
N ASN A 797 25.24 14.76 -17.66
CA ASN A 797 24.15 13.95 -18.18
C ASN A 797 24.61 13.15 -19.41
N SER A 798 23.98 11.99 -19.65
CA SER A 798 24.43 11.05 -20.67
C SER A 798 23.30 10.53 -21.55
N ALA A 799 23.48 10.58 -22.87
CA ALA A 799 22.65 9.86 -23.83
C ALA A 799 23.46 8.73 -24.47
N THR A 800 22.99 7.49 -24.36
CA THR A 800 23.67 6.30 -24.88
C THR A 800 22.80 5.54 -25.88
N GLY A 801 23.42 4.78 -26.78
CA GLY A 801 22.75 3.98 -27.80
C GLY A 801 23.69 3.74 -28.98
N GLY A 802 23.12 3.50 -30.15
CA GLY A 802 23.83 3.50 -31.43
C GLY A 802 24.55 4.83 -31.74
N ASN A 803 25.14 4.92 -32.93
CA ASN A 803 25.98 6.05 -33.33
C ASN A 803 25.23 7.39 -33.42
N ASP A 804 23.89 7.38 -33.53
CA ASP A 804 23.06 8.58 -33.59
C ASP A 804 22.32 8.91 -32.27
N ALA A 805 22.67 8.26 -31.14
CA ALA A 805 22.25 8.77 -29.83
C ALA A 805 22.85 10.17 -29.59
N ALA A 806 22.05 11.09 -29.05
CA ALA A 806 22.38 12.51 -29.14
C ALA A 806 21.87 13.38 -27.99
N GLY A 807 22.56 14.50 -27.73
CA GLY A 807 22.15 15.49 -26.75
C GLY A 807 22.32 14.97 -25.33
N GLY A 808 23.55 14.74 -24.89
CA GLY A 808 23.82 14.29 -23.51
C GLY A 808 23.23 15.28 -22.50
N GLY A 809 23.44 16.58 -22.72
CA GLY A 809 22.81 17.67 -21.97
C GLY A 809 21.38 17.90 -22.46
N ILE A 810 21.23 18.48 -23.65
CA ILE A 810 19.94 18.85 -24.24
C ILE A 810 19.79 18.29 -25.65
N ASN A 811 18.65 17.65 -25.93
CA ASN A 811 18.15 17.45 -27.29
C ASN A 811 16.85 18.23 -27.49
N SER A 812 16.82 19.17 -28.44
CA SER A 812 15.66 20.05 -28.66
C SER A 812 15.22 20.06 -30.13
N ILE A 813 14.04 19.51 -30.41
CA ILE A 813 13.44 19.58 -31.76
C ILE A 813 12.65 20.87 -31.98
N GLU A 814 12.11 21.45 -30.90
CA GLU A 814 11.49 22.78 -30.88
C GLU A 814 12.46 23.84 -30.31
N PRO A 815 12.20 25.15 -30.44
CA PRO A 815 13.09 26.19 -29.94
C PRO A 815 13.29 26.10 -28.41
N ALA A 816 14.55 26.06 -27.98
CA ALA A 816 14.93 26.23 -26.57
C ALA A 816 15.65 27.57 -26.40
N THR A 817 15.19 28.39 -25.45
CA THR A 817 15.82 29.66 -25.08
C THR A 817 16.65 29.50 -23.82
N THR A 818 17.85 30.09 -23.80
CA THR A 818 18.74 30.02 -22.63
C THR A 818 19.43 31.35 -22.36
N ASP A 819 19.56 31.68 -21.08
CA ASP A 819 20.37 32.81 -20.61
C ASP A 819 21.13 32.44 -19.33
N SER A 820 22.32 33.01 -19.20
CA SER A 820 23.14 32.92 -17.98
C SER A 820 23.34 31.48 -17.45
N SER A 821 23.32 30.45 -18.31
CA SER A 821 23.29 29.04 -17.90
C SER A 821 24.52 28.25 -18.36
N ILE A 822 24.87 27.19 -17.62
CA ILE A 822 25.96 26.27 -17.95
C ILE A 822 25.39 24.99 -18.54
N ILE A 823 25.82 24.62 -19.75
CA ILE A 823 25.53 23.34 -20.39
C ILE A 823 26.87 22.73 -20.84
N ALA A 824 27.45 21.88 -20.01
CA ALA A 824 28.81 21.37 -20.21
C ALA A 824 29.03 20.02 -19.49
N LEU A 825 30.11 19.33 -19.83
CA LEU A 825 30.50 18.04 -19.20
C LEU A 825 29.48 16.91 -19.41
N ASN A 826 28.60 17.03 -20.40
CA ASN A 826 27.65 15.99 -20.77
C ASN A 826 28.25 15.05 -21.81
N THR A 827 27.67 13.87 -21.99
CA THR A 827 28.19 12.84 -22.90
C THR A 827 27.11 12.30 -23.83
N ALA A 828 27.38 12.28 -25.13
CA ALA A 828 26.61 11.55 -26.14
C ALA A 828 27.48 11.30 -27.37
N PRO A 829 27.17 10.29 -28.20
CA PRO A 829 27.84 10.10 -29.50
C PRO A 829 27.77 11.32 -30.40
N ARG A 830 26.64 12.04 -30.41
CA ARG A 830 26.43 13.28 -31.18
C ARG A 830 25.95 14.41 -30.29
N GLY A 831 26.47 15.61 -30.51
CA GLY A 831 26.13 16.80 -29.73
C GLY A 831 26.05 16.56 -28.22
N PRO A 832 27.19 16.31 -27.55
CA PRO A 832 27.22 15.91 -26.14
C PRO A 832 26.53 16.92 -25.23
N ASP A 833 26.70 18.23 -25.45
CA ASP A 833 26.05 19.25 -24.62
C ASP A 833 24.68 19.66 -25.17
N VAL A 834 24.58 19.96 -26.47
CA VAL A 834 23.33 20.40 -27.10
C VAL A 834 23.22 19.88 -28.53
N ILE A 835 22.04 19.44 -28.93
CA ILE A 835 21.70 19.11 -30.33
C ILE A 835 20.20 19.34 -30.60
N GLY A 836 19.83 19.44 -31.89
CA GLY A 836 18.45 19.32 -32.34
C GLY A 836 18.04 20.37 -33.38
N ALA A 837 16.94 20.11 -34.08
CA ALA A 837 16.50 20.88 -35.26
C ALA A 837 16.04 22.30 -34.93
N GLY A 838 15.47 22.52 -33.73
CA GLY A 838 15.02 23.84 -33.27
C GLY A 838 16.17 24.80 -32.93
N GLY A 839 17.36 24.26 -32.70
CA GLY A 839 18.54 25.00 -32.26
C GLY A 839 18.40 25.64 -30.87
N LEU A 840 19.53 26.02 -30.28
CA LEU A 840 19.56 26.77 -29.03
C LEU A 840 19.54 28.27 -29.33
N GLN A 841 18.50 28.95 -28.86
CA GLN A 841 18.34 30.40 -28.98
C GLN A 841 18.94 31.06 -27.73
N SER A 842 20.18 31.53 -27.84
CA SER A 842 20.84 32.19 -26.72
C SER A 842 20.36 33.63 -26.57
N ALA A 843 19.98 34.00 -25.35
CA ALA A 843 19.82 35.40 -24.94
C ALA A 843 21.10 35.98 -24.31
N GLY A 844 22.18 35.19 -24.25
CA GLY A 844 23.52 35.61 -23.83
C GLY A 844 23.97 35.05 -22.50
N TYR A 845 25.27 35.25 -22.21
CA TYR A 845 25.93 34.90 -20.95
C TYR A 845 25.95 33.40 -20.64
N ASN A 846 25.75 32.53 -21.63
CA ASN A 846 25.77 31.09 -21.43
C ASN A 846 27.20 30.53 -21.54
N ILE A 847 27.47 29.42 -20.85
CA ILE A 847 28.63 28.56 -21.09
C ILE A 847 28.17 27.27 -21.73
N ILE A 848 28.57 27.06 -22.98
CA ILE A 848 28.37 25.79 -23.71
C ILE A 848 29.72 25.11 -23.82
N GLY A 849 29.87 23.95 -23.16
CA GLY A 849 31.16 23.25 -23.08
C GLY A 849 31.68 22.81 -24.44
N ASN A 850 30.82 22.25 -25.29
CA ASN A 850 31.16 21.69 -26.59
C ASN A 850 30.00 21.86 -27.58
N ASN A 851 30.28 22.55 -28.69
CA ASN A 851 29.30 22.81 -29.75
C ASN A 851 29.26 21.76 -30.89
N ALA A 852 29.81 20.56 -30.70
CA ALA A 852 29.71 19.49 -31.70
C ALA A 852 28.26 19.31 -32.15
N ASP A 853 28.00 19.27 -33.46
CA ASP A 853 26.67 19.04 -34.05
C ASP A 853 25.55 20.03 -33.63
N ALA A 854 25.87 21.05 -32.84
CA ALA A 854 24.90 21.99 -32.29
C ALA A 854 24.61 23.14 -33.26
N VAL A 855 23.34 23.52 -33.37
CA VAL A 855 22.93 24.78 -34.01
C VAL A 855 22.63 25.78 -32.90
N ILE A 856 23.51 26.77 -32.71
CA ILE A 856 23.39 27.77 -31.63
C ILE A 856 23.28 29.16 -32.26
N ASN A 857 22.18 29.85 -31.99
CA ASN A 857 22.04 31.27 -32.28
C ASN A 857 22.66 32.07 -31.11
N SER A 858 23.99 32.16 -31.12
CA SER A 858 24.81 32.73 -30.05
C SER A 858 24.78 34.26 -29.99
N GLN A 859 24.96 34.80 -28.79
CA GLN A 859 25.26 36.21 -28.53
C GLN A 859 26.75 36.43 -28.26
N PRO A 860 27.28 37.66 -28.42
CA PRO A 860 28.69 37.95 -28.12
C PRO A 860 29.11 37.70 -26.66
N THR A 861 28.15 37.64 -25.74
CA THR A 861 28.38 37.38 -24.32
C THR A 861 28.44 35.89 -23.97
N ASP A 862 28.18 35.01 -24.93
CA ASP A 862 28.30 33.56 -24.72
C ASP A 862 29.76 33.10 -24.76
N GLN A 863 30.05 32.06 -23.97
CA GLN A 863 31.29 31.31 -24.02
C GLN A 863 31.00 29.92 -24.58
N ILE A 864 31.47 29.65 -25.80
CA ILE A 864 31.15 28.42 -26.53
C ILE A 864 32.45 27.69 -26.87
N GLY A 865 32.63 26.50 -26.30
CA GLY A 865 33.73 25.60 -26.61
C GLY A 865 33.51 24.80 -27.89
N THR A 866 34.60 24.24 -28.41
CA THR A 866 34.58 23.43 -29.64
C THR A 866 34.94 21.97 -29.33
N PRO A 867 34.69 21.01 -30.24
CA PRO A 867 35.09 19.62 -30.00
C PRO A 867 36.59 19.43 -29.77
N ALA A 868 37.43 20.29 -30.36
CA ALA A 868 38.89 20.25 -30.22
C ALA A 868 39.41 21.00 -28.97
N ALA A 869 38.59 21.90 -28.42
CA ALA A 869 38.92 22.71 -27.26
C ALA A 869 37.62 22.98 -26.48
N PRO A 870 37.09 21.98 -25.76
CA PRO A 870 35.89 22.16 -24.96
C PRO A 870 36.19 23.08 -23.78
N ILE A 871 35.21 23.89 -23.37
CA ILE A 871 35.31 24.73 -22.17
C ILE A 871 34.96 23.86 -20.96
N ASN A 872 35.88 23.79 -20.00
CA ASN A 872 35.59 23.22 -18.70
C ASN A 872 35.08 24.34 -17.76
N PRO A 873 33.82 24.29 -17.29
CA PRO A 873 33.29 25.25 -16.33
C PRO A 873 33.91 25.15 -14.93
N LEU A 874 34.78 24.16 -14.66
CA LEU A 874 35.38 23.90 -13.34
C LEU A 874 34.32 23.76 -12.25
N LEU A 875 33.40 22.82 -12.46
CA LEU A 875 32.38 22.47 -11.46
C LEU A 875 32.98 21.52 -10.42
N GLY A 876 32.65 21.74 -9.15
CA GLY A 876 32.78 20.75 -8.09
C GLY A 876 31.76 19.62 -8.26
N LEU A 877 31.81 18.64 -7.35
CA LEU A 877 30.87 17.52 -7.35
C LEU A 877 29.45 18.00 -7.01
N LEU A 878 28.46 17.16 -7.34
CA LEU A 878 27.09 17.41 -6.89
C LEU A 878 27.03 17.14 -5.38
N ALA A 879 26.95 18.19 -4.58
CA ALA A 879 27.07 18.12 -3.12
C ALA A 879 26.11 19.09 -2.42
N ASP A 880 26.00 18.96 -1.10
CA ASP A 880 25.29 19.94 -0.29
C ASP A 880 26.21 21.14 -0.06
N ASP A 881 26.01 22.19 -0.85
CA ASP A 881 26.79 23.42 -0.74
C ASP A 881 26.08 24.50 0.10
N GLY A 882 25.24 24.08 1.05
CA GLY A 882 24.55 24.94 2.01
C GLY A 882 23.23 25.52 1.50
N GLY A 883 22.52 24.80 0.63
CA GLY A 883 21.21 25.19 0.08
C GLY A 883 20.10 24.19 0.44
N PRO A 884 18.87 24.39 -0.07
CA PRO A 884 17.77 23.45 0.17
C PRO A 884 17.88 22.16 -0.65
N THR A 885 18.80 22.10 -1.61
CA THR A 885 19.00 20.99 -2.56
C THR A 885 20.46 20.98 -3.03
N LEU A 886 20.99 19.83 -3.46
CA LEU A 886 22.38 19.69 -3.92
C LEU A 886 22.70 20.57 -5.15
N THR A 887 23.89 21.14 -5.19
CA THR A 887 24.37 21.98 -6.31
C THR A 887 25.75 21.54 -6.79
N HIS A 888 26.17 22.07 -7.94
CA HIS A 888 27.56 22.04 -8.36
C HIS A 888 28.21 23.38 -8.01
N ALA A 889 29.03 23.42 -6.95
CA ALA A 889 29.84 24.58 -6.62
C ALA A 889 30.80 24.94 -7.77
N LEU A 890 30.99 26.24 -8.02
CA LEU A 890 32.03 26.70 -8.93
C LEU A 890 33.40 26.65 -8.23
N GLN A 891 34.40 26.10 -8.91
CA GLN A 891 35.77 26.08 -8.39
C GLN A 891 36.50 27.40 -8.68
N PRO A 892 37.50 27.79 -7.87
CA PRO A 892 38.32 28.97 -8.13
C PRO A 892 38.91 28.97 -9.55
N GLY A 893 38.76 30.10 -10.26
CA GLY A 893 39.20 30.24 -11.65
C GLY A 893 38.20 29.74 -12.69
N SER A 894 37.01 29.30 -12.28
CA SER A 894 35.92 28.94 -13.19
C SER A 894 35.61 30.08 -14.19
N PRO A 895 35.41 29.77 -15.48
CA PRO A 895 34.97 30.75 -16.48
C PRO A 895 33.53 31.25 -16.24
N ALA A 896 32.78 30.65 -15.32
CA ALA A 896 31.44 31.08 -14.94
C ALA A 896 31.42 32.27 -13.98
N ILE A 897 32.53 32.50 -13.26
CA ILE A 897 32.62 33.49 -12.18
C ILE A 897 32.58 34.92 -12.75
N ASN A 898 31.60 35.72 -12.34
CA ASN A 898 31.33 37.09 -12.73
C ASN A 898 31.07 37.28 -14.24
N HIS A 899 30.44 36.28 -14.88
CA HIS A 899 30.16 36.28 -16.31
C HIS A 899 28.68 36.06 -16.68
N GLY A 900 27.79 36.01 -15.70
CA GLY A 900 26.35 35.87 -15.87
C GLY A 900 25.64 37.17 -16.27
N ASP A 901 24.36 37.04 -16.59
CA ASP A 901 23.51 38.17 -16.95
C ASP A 901 23.29 39.08 -15.72
N PRO A 902 23.54 40.40 -15.80
CA PRO A 902 23.17 41.34 -14.74
C PRO A 902 21.67 41.35 -14.36
N ALA A 903 20.80 40.85 -15.24
CA ALA A 903 19.37 40.66 -15.00
C ALA A 903 19.01 39.27 -14.43
N ALA A 904 20.01 38.43 -14.11
CA ALA A 904 19.80 37.12 -13.48
C ALA A 904 18.98 37.23 -12.18
N PRO A 905 18.31 36.15 -11.74
CA PRO A 905 17.62 36.11 -10.47
C PRO A 905 18.51 36.58 -9.30
N ALA A 906 17.93 37.36 -8.38
CA ALA A 906 18.67 38.02 -7.30
C ALA A 906 19.37 37.05 -6.32
N GLN A 907 18.95 35.78 -6.31
CA GLN A 907 19.53 34.72 -5.51
C GLN A 907 19.87 33.53 -6.41
N ASP A 908 20.87 32.75 -6.00
CA ASP A 908 21.20 31.46 -6.63
C ASP A 908 20.27 30.33 -6.13
N GLN A 909 20.50 29.09 -6.58
CA GLN A 909 19.70 27.92 -6.20
C GLN A 909 19.61 27.70 -4.68
N ARG A 910 20.65 28.10 -3.94
CA ARG A 910 20.77 27.92 -2.50
C ARG A 910 19.99 28.97 -1.72
N GLY A 911 19.57 30.04 -2.39
CA GLY A 911 18.94 31.21 -1.79
C GLY A 911 19.95 32.28 -1.36
N TYR A 912 21.23 32.14 -1.73
CA TYR A 912 22.24 33.17 -1.46
C TYR A 912 22.16 34.28 -2.50
N SER A 913 22.31 35.52 -2.04
CA SER A 913 22.31 36.68 -2.93
C SER A 913 23.47 36.64 -3.91
N ARG A 914 23.19 36.97 -5.17
CA ARG A 914 24.23 37.20 -6.18
C ARG A 914 24.88 38.56 -5.96
N LEU A 915 26.20 38.60 -5.82
CA LEU A 915 26.94 39.79 -5.39
C LEU A 915 27.81 40.31 -6.53
N GLY A 916 27.57 41.56 -6.96
CA GLY A 916 28.33 42.15 -8.05
C GLY A 916 27.80 41.71 -9.41
N VAL A 917 28.67 41.19 -10.28
CA VAL A 917 28.25 40.61 -11.56
C VAL A 917 27.87 39.15 -11.28
N PRO A 918 26.61 38.73 -11.52
CA PRO A 918 26.17 37.36 -11.31
C PRO A 918 27.08 36.33 -11.98
N ASP A 919 27.16 35.14 -11.40
CA ASP A 919 27.82 34.00 -12.04
C ASP A 919 26.89 33.28 -13.03
N VAL A 920 27.49 32.64 -14.03
CA VAL A 920 26.78 31.76 -14.95
C VAL A 920 26.39 30.47 -14.21
N GLY A 921 25.17 29.99 -14.42
CA GLY A 921 24.67 28.73 -13.85
C GLY A 921 23.93 28.90 -12.52
N ALA A 922 23.64 27.77 -11.86
CA ALA A 922 22.77 27.70 -10.69
C ALA A 922 23.41 28.17 -9.37
N PHE A 923 24.72 28.41 -9.36
CA PHE A 923 25.51 28.67 -8.16
C PHE A 923 26.19 30.02 -8.25
N GLU A 924 26.20 30.77 -7.13
CA GLU A 924 27.02 31.97 -6.99
C GLU A 924 28.30 31.70 -6.18
N PHE A 925 29.44 31.92 -6.82
CA PHE A 925 30.76 31.88 -6.23
C PHE A 925 31.05 33.16 -5.45
N ASN A 926 30.88 33.07 -4.13
CA ASN A 926 31.19 34.18 -3.23
C ASN A 926 32.69 34.36 -2.95
N GLY A 927 33.60 33.73 -3.71
CA GLY A 927 35.05 33.92 -3.59
C GLY A 927 35.77 33.04 -2.56
N ILE A 928 35.09 32.07 -1.94
CA ILE A 928 35.60 31.44 -0.71
C ILE A 928 35.26 29.93 -0.69
N ALA A 929 36.29 29.07 -0.74
CA ALA A 929 36.15 27.62 -0.59
C ALA A 929 35.62 27.26 0.82
N PRO A 930 34.78 26.23 0.97
CA PRO A 930 34.40 25.73 2.29
C PRO A 930 35.64 25.23 3.03
N SER A 931 35.69 25.48 4.34
CA SER A 931 36.77 24.97 5.17
C SER A 931 36.58 23.48 5.47
N ILE A 932 37.67 22.73 5.63
CA ILE A 932 37.69 21.29 5.98
C ILE A 932 38.65 21.05 7.15
N LEU A 933 38.54 19.90 7.82
CA LEU A 933 39.60 19.43 8.73
C LEU A 933 40.68 18.72 7.90
N GLY A 934 41.77 19.43 7.59
CA GLY A 934 42.76 18.97 6.60
C GLY A 934 43.88 18.08 7.15
N ASN A 935 44.09 18.07 8.46
CA ASN A 935 44.97 17.10 9.12
C ASN A 935 44.45 16.74 10.50
N ILE A 936 44.89 15.58 10.98
CA ILE A 936 44.55 15.12 12.31
C ILE A 936 45.74 14.44 12.94
N SER A 937 46.12 14.87 14.15
CA SER A 937 47.27 14.33 14.85
C SER A 937 47.03 14.15 16.34
N THR A 938 47.74 13.20 16.96
CA THR A 938 47.76 13.10 18.41
C THR A 938 49.14 12.74 18.91
N ARG A 939 49.64 13.53 19.87
CA ARG A 939 50.87 13.25 20.61
C ARG A 939 50.53 12.73 22.00
N ALA A 940 51.11 11.60 22.37
CA ALA A 940 50.99 11.03 23.70
C ALA A 940 52.16 10.08 24.00
N PHE A 941 52.34 9.75 25.28
CA PHE A 941 53.32 8.75 25.71
C PHE A 941 52.77 7.34 25.47
N VAL A 942 53.35 6.62 24.50
CA VAL A 942 52.93 5.27 24.11
C VAL A 942 53.60 4.23 25.01
N GLN A 943 52.78 3.38 25.64
CA GLN A 943 53.23 2.31 26.52
C GLN A 943 53.04 0.91 25.88
N THR A 944 53.24 -0.15 26.65
CA THR A 944 53.04 -1.54 26.22
C THR A 944 51.65 -2.06 26.56
N GLY A 945 51.27 -3.24 26.04
CA GLY A 945 49.97 -3.86 26.32
C GLY A 945 48.80 -3.07 25.75
N ASP A 946 47.81 -2.79 26.61
CA ASP A 946 46.57 -2.08 26.26
C ASP A 946 46.73 -0.54 26.26
N ASN A 947 47.86 -0.03 26.77
CA ASN A 947 48.16 1.41 26.89
C ASN A 947 48.91 1.98 25.67
N VAL A 948 48.69 1.39 24.49
CA VAL A 948 49.20 1.92 23.23
C VAL A 948 48.36 3.12 22.75
N MET A 949 48.90 3.91 21.81
CA MET A 949 48.12 4.99 21.19
C MET A 949 47.26 4.42 20.07
N ILE A 950 45.98 4.76 20.09
CA ILE A 950 44.99 4.26 19.15
C ILE A 950 44.22 5.45 18.59
N GLY A 951 44.58 5.87 17.38
CA GLY A 951 43.92 6.95 16.64
C GLY A 951 42.79 6.40 15.76
N GLY A 952 41.55 6.70 16.11
CA GLY A 952 40.37 6.45 15.29
C GLY A 952 40.09 7.62 14.34
N PHE A 953 39.70 7.32 13.10
CA PHE A 953 39.24 8.30 12.12
C PHE A 953 38.15 7.70 11.24
N ILE A 954 37.25 8.54 10.74
CA ILE A 954 36.15 8.13 9.86
C ILE A 954 36.38 8.73 8.48
N VAL A 955 36.30 7.89 7.46
CA VAL A 955 36.13 8.34 6.07
C VAL A 955 34.63 8.42 5.81
N GLN A 956 34.12 9.61 5.53
CA GLN A 956 32.70 9.84 5.26
C GLN A 956 32.53 10.38 3.85
N GLY A 957 31.64 9.78 3.07
CA GLY A 957 31.37 10.20 1.68
C GLY A 957 31.27 9.00 0.73
N PRO A 958 30.77 9.18 -0.50
CA PRO A 958 30.50 8.07 -1.41
C PRO A 958 31.75 7.46 -2.09
N GLN A 959 32.93 8.05 -1.95
CA GLN A 959 34.15 7.63 -2.67
C GLN A 959 35.23 7.07 -1.74
N THR A 960 36.14 6.26 -2.27
CA THR A 960 37.37 5.88 -1.56
C THR A 960 38.26 7.10 -1.36
N LYS A 961 38.73 7.32 -0.13
CA LYS A 961 39.60 8.43 0.23
C LYS A 961 41.05 7.97 0.28
N ARG A 962 41.94 8.71 -0.39
CA ARG A 962 43.38 8.43 -0.37
C ARG A 962 44.04 9.22 0.75
N VAL A 963 44.66 8.52 1.69
CA VAL A 963 45.28 9.12 2.89
C VAL A 963 46.70 8.63 3.10
N ILE A 964 47.50 9.39 3.86
CA ILE A 964 48.73 8.89 4.47
C ILE A 964 48.61 8.92 5.98
N ILE A 965 48.90 7.79 6.61
CA ILE A 965 48.98 7.64 8.07
C ILE A 965 50.44 7.51 8.46
N ARG A 966 50.90 8.24 9.48
CA ARG A 966 52.29 8.23 9.96
C ARG A 966 52.36 8.04 11.47
N ALA A 967 53.44 7.42 11.93
CA ALA A 967 53.83 7.40 13.33
C ALA A 967 55.26 7.93 13.47
N ILE A 968 55.38 9.08 14.11
CA ILE A 968 56.62 9.85 14.28
C ILE A 968 57.13 9.67 15.71
N GLY A 969 58.43 9.40 15.85
CA GLY A 969 59.09 9.09 17.11
C GLY A 969 60.40 9.86 17.22
N PRO A 970 61.53 9.34 16.70
CA PRO A 970 62.84 9.99 16.84
C PRO A 970 62.87 11.47 16.43
N GLU A 971 62.11 11.86 15.41
CA GLU A 971 62.06 13.25 14.95
C GLU A 971 61.53 14.21 16.00
N LEU A 972 60.70 13.75 16.94
CA LEU A 972 60.15 14.62 17.98
C LEU A 972 61.25 15.24 18.87
N THR A 973 62.42 14.59 18.98
CA THR A 973 63.57 15.14 19.72
C THR A 973 64.06 16.47 19.15
N GLN A 974 63.97 16.68 17.83
CA GLN A 974 64.36 17.93 17.17
C GLN A 974 63.41 19.08 17.50
N HIS A 975 62.18 18.75 17.91
CA HIS A 975 61.16 19.69 18.36
C HIS A 975 61.15 19.87 19.88
N GLY A 976 62.20 19.40 20.57
CA GLY A 976 62.36 19.54 22.01
C GLY A 976 61.46 18.64 22.84
N VAL A 977 60.87 17.59 22.24
CA VAL A 977 60.05 16.61 22.97
C VAL A 977 60.98 15.60 23.67
N PRO A 978 60.94 15.51 25.01
CA PRO A 978 61.72 14.52 25.75
C PRO A 978 61.17 13.10 25.57
N ASP A 979 62.00 12.08 25.80
CA ASP A 979 61.63 10.67 25.82
C ASP A 979 60.88 10.17 24.56
N ALA A 980 61.24 10.71 23.40
CA ALA A 980 60.66 10.31 22.12
C ALA A 980 60.87 8.81 21.83
N MET A 981 59.85 8.16 21.29
CA MET A 981 59.89 6.75 20.93
C MET A 981 60.94 6.49 19.85
N SER A 982 61.85 5.55 20.07
CA SER A 982 62.98 5.32 19.18
C SER A 982 62.65 4.57 17.89
N ASP A 983 61.54 3.81 17.86
CA ASP A 983 61.17 2.93 16.75
C ASP A 983 59.65 2.66 16.75
N PRO A 984 58.84 3.56 16.13
CA PRO A 984 57.39 3.46 16.12
C PRO A 984 56.86 2.58 14.97
N ARG A 985 56.08 1.56 15.33
CA ARG A 985 55.33 0.70 14.42
C ARG A 985 53.85 1.10 14.35
N LEU A 986 53.33 1.17 13.13
CA LEU A 986 51.96 1.53 12.79
C LEU A 986 51.17 0.30 12.30
N GLU A 987 49.95 0.14 12.80
CA GLU A 987 48.97 -0.84 12.33
C GLU A 987 47.66 -0.13 11.97
N LEU A 988 47.06 -0.47 10.85
CA LEU A 988 45.78 0.06 10.39
C LEU A 988 44.73 -1.05 10.40
N HIS A 989 43.58 -0.77 11.00
CA HIS A 989 42.48 -1.72 11.17
C HIS A 989 41.17 -1.15 10.63
N ASP A 990 40.30 -2.04 10.13
CA ASP A 990 38.93 -1.71 9.70
C ASP A 990 37.90 -1.75 10.85
N ILE A 991 36.62 -1.52 10.52
CA ILE A 991 35.50 -1.49 11.47
C ILE A 991 35.28 -2.81 12.22
N THR A 992 35.73 -3.93 11.68
CA THR A 992 35.65 -5.25 12.35
C THR A 992 36.81 -5.47 13.32
N GLY A 993 37.78 -4.56 13.34
CA GLY A 993 39.03 -4.68 14.08
C GLY A 993 40.09 -5.52 13.35
N ALA A 994 39.85 -5.92 12.10
CA ALA A 994 40.81 -6.70 11.32
C ALA A 994 42.00 -5.82 10.89
N LEU A 995 43.22 -6.36 10.99
CA LEU A 995 44.44 -5.70 10.50
C LEU A 995 44.41 -5.66 8.97
N ILE A 996 44.38 -4.45 8.40
CA ILE A 996 44.34 -4.24 6.94
C ILE A 996 45.65 -3.67 6.39
N ALA A 997 46.50 -3.05 7.21
CA ALA A 997 47.86 -2.69 6.81
C ALA A 997 48.76 -2.54 8.04
N SER A 998 50.07 -2.68 7.88
CA SER A 998 51.03 -2.34 8.95
C SER A 998 52.35 -1.90 8.37
N ASN A 999 53.08 -1.05 9.09
CA ASN A 999 54.43 -0.69 8.73
C ASN A 999 55.26 -0.34 9.98
N ASP A 1000 56.54 -0.67 9.98
CA ASP A 1000 57.49 -0.28 11.04
C ASP A 1000 58.64 0.60 10.52
N ASN A 1001 58.79 0.76 9.21
CA ASN A 1001 59.73 1.70 8.63
C ASN A 1001 59.25 2.15 7.24
N TRP A 1002 59.14 3.45 7.00
CA TRP A 1002 58.57 3.96 5.75
C TRP A 1002 59.43 3.64 4.51
N GLN A 1003 60.72 3.35 4.71
CA GLN A 1003 61.67 3.06 3.63
C GLN A 1003 61.49 1.65 3.03
N GLN A 1004 60.90 0.71 3.77
CA GLN A 1004 60.59 -0.63 3.30
C GLN A 1004 59.09 -0.90 3.44
N THR A 1005 58.42 -1.15 2.31
CA THR A 1005 57.00 -1.46 2.34
C THR A 1005 56.74 -2.90 2.78
N ILE A 1006 55.88 -3.07 3.79
CA ILE A 1006 55.32 -4.36 4.16
C ILE A 1006 54.06 -4.61 3.30
N ILE A 1007 54.13 -5.57 2.39
CA ILE A 1007 52.98 -5.97 1.55
C ILE A 1007 52.06 -6.89 2.36
N GLY A 1008 50.77 -6.55 2.42
CA GLY A 1008 49.76 -7.29 3.18
C GLY A 1008 48.47 -6.49 3.36
N GLY A 1009 47.33 -7.19 3.39
CA GLY A 1009 46.01 -6.58 3.47
C GLY A 1009 45.72 -5.68 2.26
N ILE A 1010 45.48 -4.38 2.48
CA ILE A 1010 45.18 -3.41 1.41
C ILE A 1010 46.44 -2.91 0.68
N ILE A 1011 47.65 -3.11 1.23
CA ILE A 1011 48.91 -2.75 0.56
C ILE A 1011 49.30 -3.87 -0.39
N THR A 1012 49.20 -3.62 -1.69
CA THR A 1012 49.47 -4.62 -2.75
C THR A 1012 50.78 -4.38 -3.51
N THR A 1013 51.38 -3.20 -3.39
CA THR A 1013 52.59 -2.78 -4.12
C THR A 1013 53.56 -2.02 -3.19
N ASN A 1014 54.79 -1.80 -3.64
CA ASN A 1014 55.79 -1.01 -2.90
C ASN A 1014 55.43 0.49 -2.93
N GLN A 1015 55.28 1.10 -1.76
CA GLN A 1015 54.80 2.46 -1.57
C GLN A 1015 55.92 3.49 -1.35
N ARG A 1016 57.20 3.09 -1.24
CA ARG A 1016 58.32 4.00 -0.92
C ARG A 1016 58.38 5.24 -1.82
N ALA A 1017 58.21 5.04 -3.13
CA ALA A 1017 58.25 6.14 -4.10
C ALA A 1017 57.05 7.08 -3.95
N GLU A 1018 55.87 6.54 -3.65
CA GLU A 1018 54.65 7.32 -3.44
C GLU A 1018 54.69 8.11 -2.12
N ILE A 1019 55.22 7.52 -1.06
CA ILE A 1019 55.43 8.21 0.23
C ILE A 1019 56.36 9.41 0.04
N LEU A 1020 57.45 9.26 -0.71
CA LEU A 1020 58.34 10.39 -1.06
C LEU A 1020 57.61 11.45 -1.90
N ALA A 1021 56.83 11.03 -2.90
CA ALA A 1021 56.11 11.94 -3.79
C ALA A 1021 54.98 12.70 -3.08
N SER A 1022 54.44 12.16 -1.97
CA SER A 1022 53.38 12.80 -1.19
C SER A 1022 53.83 14.09 -0.48
N GLY A 1023 55.13 14.30 -0.30
CA GLY A 1023 55.65 15.40 0.53
C GLY A 1023 55.57 15.15 2.05
N HIS A 1024 54.99 14.02 2.46
CA HIS A 1024 54.80 13.63 3.87
C HIS A 1024 55.69 12.44 4.27
N ALA A 1025 56.80 12.17 3.59
CA ALA A 1025 57.75 11.16 4.06
C ALA A 1025 58.37 11.56 5.40
N PRO A 1026 58.42 10.67 6.41
CA PRO A 1026 59.26 10.90 7.58
C PRO A 1026 60.74 11.09 7.15
N ALA A 1027 61.43 12.00 7.79
CA ALA A 1027 62.88 12.23 7.68
C ALA A 1027 63.72 11.13 8.35
N ASP A 1028 63.29 10.54 9.47
CA ASP A 1028 63.96 9.39 10.09
C ASP A 1028 63.50 8.07 9.45
N GLY A 1029 64.45 7.19 9.14
CA GLY A 1029 64.18 5.91 8.46
C GLY A 1029 63.50 4.86 9.32
N SER A 1030 63.53 5.01 10.65
CA SER A 1030 62.89 4.10 11.61
C SER A 1030 61.43 4.45 11.90
N GLU A 1031 60.91 5.54 11.33
CA GLU A 1031 59.51 5.93 11.50
C GLU A 1031 58.61 5.26 10.47
N SER A 1032 57.34 5.05 10.80
CA SER A 1032 56.42 4.31 9.94
C SER A 1032 55.44 5.22 9.21
N ALA A 1033 55.14 4.87 7.96
CA ALA A 1033 54.13 5.52 7.15
C ALA A 1033 53.40 4.51 6.25
N ILE A 1034 52.10 4.71 6.04
CA ILE A 1034 51.22 3.90 5.20
C ILE A 1034 50.40 4.85 4.32
N ILE A 1035 50.44 4.67 3.00
CA ILE A 1035 49.43 5.26 2.10
C ILE A 1035 48.30 4.24 1.94
N ALA A 1036 47.05 4.68 2.03
CA ALA A 1036 45.89 3.80 1.90
C ALA A 1036 44.77 4.46 1.11
N GLU A 1037 44.08 3.66 0.29
CA GLU A 1037 42.78 4.01 -0.30
C GLU A 1037 41.69 3.35 0.53
N LEU A 1038 40.90 4.17 1.22
CA LEU A 1038 39.96 3.72 2.25
C LEU A 1038 38.52 4.05 1.83
N PRO A 1039 37.64 3.05 1.67
CA PRO A 1039 36.21 3.28 1.49
C PRO A 1039 35.60 4.06 2.67
N ALA A 1040 34.34 4.48 2.53
CA ALA A 1040 33.60 5.05 3.65
C ALA A 1040 33.53 4.05 4.82
N GLY A 1041 33.89 4.49 6.02
CA GLY A 1041 33.91 3.64 7.19
C GLY A 1041 34.80 4.15 8.32
N ASN A 1042 34.79 3.40 9.42
CA ASN A 1042 35.55 3.69 10.62
C ASN A 1042 36.87 2.91 10.58
N TYR A 1043 37.98 3.61 10.79
CA TYR A 1043 39.31 3.04 10.78
C TYR A 1043 40.06 3.35 12.07
N THR A 1044 41.01 2.48 12.41
CA THR A 1044 41.84 2.63 13.60
C THR A 1044 43.31 2.46 13.26
N ALA A 1045 44.11 3.47 13.56
CA ALA A 1045 45.57 3.46 13.50
C ALA A 1045 46.15 3.21 14.90
N ILE A 1046 46.84 2.10 15.10
CA ILE A 1046 47.49 1.74 16.36
C ILE A 1046 48.99 2.00 16.25
N VAL A 1047 49.53 2.80 17.15
CA VAL A 1047 50.97 3.07 17.26
C VAL A 1047 51.55 2.32 18.45
N ARG A 1048 52.59 1.52 18.19
CA ARG A 1048 53.31 0.72 19.20
C ARG A 1048 54.82 0.87 19.02
N GLY A 1049 55.60 0.72 20.09
CA GLY A 1049 57.05 0.60 19.97
C GLY A 1049 57.48 -0.80 19.54
N VAL A 1050 58.43 -0.90 18.60
CA VAL A 1050 59.07 -2.18 18.24
C VAL A 1050 59.72 -2.79 19.49
N ASN A 1051 59.64 -4.12 19.63
CA ASN A 1051 60.12 -4.87 20.81
C ASN A 1051 59.56 -4.39 22.15
N ALA A 1052 58.32 -3.87 22.17
CA ALA A 1052 57.66 -3.34 23.36
C ALA A 1052 58.41 -2.15 24.00
N SER A 1053 59.09 -1.35 23.18
CA SER A 1053 59.62 -0.05 23.60
C SER A 1053 58.50 0.94 23.90
N THR A 1054 58.79 1.91 24.76
CA THR A 1054 57.86 2.97 25.18
C THR A 1054 58.49 4.34 24.94
N GLY A 1055 57.67 5.36 24.71
CA GLY A 1055 58.14 6.72 24.51
C GLY A 1055 57.05 7.61 23.93
N VAL A 1056 57.32 8.90 23.77
CA VAL A 1056 56.40 9.82 23.11
C VAL A 1056 56.39 9.56 21.61
N ALA A 1057 55.21 9.34 21.05
CA ALA A 1057 55.01 9.25 19.61
C ALA A 1057 53.90 10.22 19.16
N LEU A 1058 53.88 10.52 17.87
CA LEU A 1058 52.89 11.35 17.21
C LEU A 1058 52.26 10.52 16.07
N ALA A 1059 50.96 10.23 16.18
CA ALA A 1059 50.18 9.62 15.11
C ALA A 1059 49.53 10.72 14.27
N GLU A 1060 49.61 10.62 12.94
CA GLU A 1060 49.06 11.62 12.02
C GLU A 1060 48.34 10.96 10.86
N VAL A 1061 47.24 11.57 10.42
CA VAL A 1061 46.53 11.23 9.18
C VAL A 1061 46.42 12.49 8.34
N TYR A 1062 46.91 12.43 7.10
CA TYR A 1062 46.76 13.48 6.10
C TYR A 1062 45.89 13.01 4.95
N ASP A 1063 45.04 13.91 4.48
CA ASP A 1063 44.35 13.78 3.22
C ASP A 1063 45.34 13.97 2.06
N LEU A 1064 45.48 12.98 1.19
CA LEU A 1064 46.30 13.07 -0.03
C LEU A 1064 45.48 13.34 -1.28
N ASP A 1065 44.15 13.45 -1.15
CA ASP A 1065 43.22 13.66 -2.25
C ASP A 1065 42.08 14.59 -1.80
N PRO A 1066 42.38 15.88 -1.54
CA PRO A 1066 41.40 16.85 -1.02
C PRO A 1066 40.27 17.17 -2.01
N GLU A 1067 40.37 16.69 -3.27
CA GLU A 1067 39.38 16.91 -4.32
C GLU A 1067 38.29 15.81 -4.37
N THR A 1068 38.47 14.69 -3.65
CA THR A 1068 37.48 13.60 -3.57
C THR A 1068 36.32 13.90 -2.60
N ASN A 1069 35.10 13.45 -2.94
CA ASN A 1069 33.86 13.66 -2.15
C ASN A 1069 33.79 12.83 -0.86
N SER A 1070 34.93 12.45 -0.32
CA SER A 1070 34.99 11.83 0.99
C SER A 1070 35.85 12.70 1.87
N THR A 1071 35.43 12.96 3.09
CA THR A 1071 36.17 13.77 4.06
C THR A 1071 36.61 12.90 5.23
N LEU A 1072 37.61 13.37 5.97
CA LEU A 1072 37.90 12.85 7.29
C LEU A 1072 36.96 13.54 8.28
N ALA A 1073 35.90 12.83 8.69
CA ALA A 1073 34.80 13.43 9.44
C ALA A 1073 35.10 13.68 10.92
N ASN A 1074 36.08 12.98 11.50
CA ASN A 1074 36.45 13.12 12.90
C ASN A 1074 37.85 12.62 13.23
N ILE A 1075 38.29 12.97 14.44
CA ILE A 1075 39.42 12.39 15.16
C ILE A 1075 38.90 11.81 16.46
N SER A 1076 39.37 10.63 16.84
CA SER A 1076 39.15 10.09 18.18
C SER A 1076 40.36 9.30 18.63
N THR A 1077 41.24 9.87 19.46
CA THR A 1077 42.46 9.18 19.91
C THR A 1077 42.37 8.74 21.36
N ARG A 1078 42.53 7.43 21.59
CA ARG A 1078 42.63 6.83 22.93
C ARG A 1078 44.10 6.67 23.32
N SER A 1079 44.45 7.15 24.51
CA SER A 1079 45.79 6.96 25.10
C SER A 1079 45.76 7.20 26.61
N PHE A 1080 46.84 6.81 27.30
CA PHE A 1080 47.00 7.01 28.73
C PHE A 1080 47.50 8.44 29.02
N VAL A 1081 46.67 9.26 29.66
CA VAL A 1081 46.98 10.65 30.02
C VAL A 1081 47.83 10.65 31.29
N GLN A 1082 49.03 11.24 31.22
CA GLN A 1082 49.92 11.42 32.38
C GLN A 1082 49.93 12.88 32.88
N THR A 1083 50.89 13.20 33.75
CA THR A 1083 51.08 14.55 34.32
C THR A 1083 52.26 15.28 33.65
N GLY A 1084 52.41 16.58 33.92
CA GLY A 1084 53.48 17.39 33.35
C GLY A 1084 53.36 17.56 31.83
N ASP A 1085 54.45 17.25 31.12
CA ASP A 1085 54.54 17.36 29.65
C ASP A 1085 53.99 16.12 28.90
N ASN A 1086 53.70 15.03 29.62
CA ASN A 1086 53.19 13.77 29.07
C ASN A 1086 51.66 13.70 29.01
N VAL A 1087 51.01 14.85 28.80
CA VAL A 1087 49.56 14.93 28.57
C VAL A 1087 49.18 14.52 27.16
N MET A 1088 47.90 14.23 26.94
CA MET A 1088 47.39 13.92 25.61
C MET A 1088 47.08 15.21 24.86
N ILE A 1089 47.58 15.31 23.64
CA ILE A 1089 47.50 16.53 22.83
C ILE A 1089 46.97 16.14 21.45
N GLY A 1090 45.70 16.45 21.17
CA GLY A 1090 45.07 16.30 19.87
C GLY A 1090 45.26 17.55 19.01
N GLY A 1091 45.98 17.45 17.89
CA GLY A 1091 46.15 18.53 16.93
C GLY A 1091 45.18 18.39 15.76
N PHE A 1092 44.69 19.53 15.25
CA PHE A 1092 43.88 19.58 14.03
C PHE A 1092 44.06 20.94 13.33
N ILE A 1093 43.91 20.97 12.02
CA ILE A 1093 43.97 22.18 11.20
C ILE A 1093 42.62 22.37 10.53
N VAL A 1094 42.07 23.57 10.70
CA VAL A 1094 40.96 24.04 9.87
C VAL A 1094 41.59 24.63 8.61
N GLU A 1095 41.50 23.89 7.50
CA GLU A 1095 41.97 24.33 6.19
C GLU A 1095 40.85 25.05 5.45
N GLY A 1096 41.18 25.86 4.43
CA GLY A 1096 40.23 26.69 3.69
C GLY A 1096 40.19 28.13 4.17
N THR A 1097 39.10 28.83 3.89
CA THR A 1097 39.03 30.30 4.02
C THR A 1097 37.84 30.80 4.84
N GLN A 1098 37.03 29.90 5.42
CA GLN A 1098 35.91 30.23 6.31
C GLN A 1098 36.10 29.70 7.73
N PRO A 1099 35.53 30.34 8.75
CA PRO A 1099 35.43 29.72 10.08
C PRO A 1099 34.57 28.45 10.03
N LYS A 1100 35.02 27.38 10.68
CA LYS A 1100 34.32 26.08 10.76
C LYS A 1100 33.80 25.82 12.16
N GLN A 1101 32.55 25.36 12.28
CA GLN A 1101 31.99 24.92 13.55
C GLN A 1101 32.47 23.51 13.90
N VAL A 1102 33.05 23.35 15.10
CA VAL A 1102 33.54 22.07 15.61
C VAL A 1102 33.05 21.81 17.03
N ILE A 1103 32.98 20.53 17.41
CA ILE A 1103 32.90 20.12 18.81
C ILE A 1103 34.10 19.27 19.20
N LEU A 1104 34.71 19.64 20.32
CA LEU A 1104 35.82 18.91 20.94
C LEU A 1104 35.34 18.26 22.23
N ARG A 1105 35.78 17.02 22.49
CA ARG A 1105 35.41 16.26 23.70
C ARG A 1105 36.61 15.59 24.33
N ALA A 1106 36.58 15.47 25.66
CA ALA A 1106 37.48 14.62 26.43
C ALA A 1106 36.64 13.64 27.25
N ILE A 1107 36.72 12.36 26.90
CA ILE A 1107 35.91 11.27 27.46
C ILE A 1107 36.80 10.39 28.34
N GLY A 1108 36.31 10.03 29.53
CA GLY A 1108 37.07 9.31 30.54
C GLY A 1108 36.18 8.29 31.24
N PRO A 1109 35.32 8.70 32.20
CA PRO A 1109 34.41 7.81 32.91
C PRO A 1109 33.60 6.87 32.00
N GLU A 1110 33.15 7.34 30.83
CA GLU A 1110 32.38 6.54 29.88
C GLU A 1110 33.14 5.40 29.24
N LEU A 1111 34.47 5.37 29.33
CA LEU A 1111 35.27 4.26 28.81
C LEU A 1111 35.13 2.99 29.67
N THR A 1112 34.75 3.13 30.94
CA THR A 1112 34.70 2.01 31.91
C THR A 1112 33.69 0.92 31.50
N PRO A 1113 32.43 1.23 31.10
CA PRO A 1113 31.50 0.24 30.58
C PRO A 1113 31.97 -0.51 29.34
N PHE A 1114 32.89 0.06 28.54
CA PHE A 1114 33.47 -0.58 27.36
C PHE A 1114 34.68 -1.46 27.67
N GLY A 1115 34.94 -1.73 28.96
CA GLY A 1115 36.02 -2.61 29.39
C GLY A 1115 37.40 -1.98 29.36
N VAL A 1116 37.50 -0.65 29.25
CA VAL A 1116 38.78 0.07 29.33
C VAL A 1116 39.19 0.20 30.80
N PRO A 1117 40.30 -0.41 31.24
CA PRO A 1117 40.78 -0.29 32.62
C PRO A 1117 41.36 1.11 32.88
N ASP A 1118 41.35 1.53 34.13
CA ASP A 1118 42.00 2.76 34.62
C ASP A 1118 41.63 4.04 33.84
N ALA A 1119 40.35 4.16 33.47
CA ALA A 1119 39.83 5.34 32.78
C ALA A 1119 40.01 6.62 33.62
N LEU A 1120 40.35 7.73 32.96
CA LEU A 1120 40.58 9.02 33.60
C LEU A 1120 39.28 9.51 34.24
N ALA A 1121 39.24 9.61 35.56
CA ALA A 1121 37.99 9.81 36.30
C ALA A 1121 37.36 11.21 36.14
N ASP A 1122 38.15 12.21 35.77
CA ASP A 1122 37.73 13.62 35.64
C ASP A 1122 38.64 14.34 34.61
N PRO A 1123 38.29 14.26 33.31
CA PRO A 1123 39.09 14.85 32.24
C PRO A 1123 38.81 16.35 32.07
N THR A 1124 39.85 17.16 31.94
CA THR A 1124 39.80 18.57 31.52
C THR A 1124 40.24 18.72 30.08
N LEU A 1125 39.61 19.64 29.34
CA LEU A 1125 39.91 19.98 27.95
C LEU A 1125 40.34 21.45 27.83
N GLU A 1126 41.51 21.70 27.27
CA GLU A 1126 42.01 23.03 26.91
C GLU A 1126 42.14 23.12 25.39
N LEU A 1127 41.66 24.21 24.79
CA LEU A 1127 41.79 24.48 23.35
C LEU A 1127 42.73 25.65 23.14
N HIS A 1128 43.75 25.46 22.30
CA HIS A 1128 44.80 26.42 21.98
C HIS A 1128 44.84 26.73 20.49
N ASP A 1129 45.27 27.94 20.13
CA ASP A 1129 45.53 28.35 18.74
C ASP A 1129 46.95 27.97 18.27
N GLY A 1130 47.28 28.28 17.01
CA GLY A 1130 48.57 27.95 16.39
C GLY A 1130 49.78 28.69 16.98
N THR A 1131 49.57 29.68 17.85
CA THR A 1131 50.64 30.33 18.62
C THR A 1131 50.86 29.66 19.98
N GLY A 1132 50.00 28.69 20.34
CA GLY A 1132 49.97 28.01 21.62
C GLY A 1132 49.16 28.75 22.70
N ALA A 1133 48.45 29.83 22.36
CA ALA A 1133 47.64 30.58 23.32
C ALA A 1133 46.34 29.83 23.66
N LEU A 1134 45.98 29.81 24.95
CA LEU A 1134 44.71 29.21 25.42
C LEU A 1134 43.52 30.07 24.96
N ILE A 1135 42.61 29.48 24.19
CA ILE A 1135 41.43 30.16 23.64
C ILE A 1135 40.10 29.65 24.18
N ALA A 1136 40.04 28.42 24.71
CA ALA A 1136 38.88 27.92 25.46
C ALA A 1136 39.30 26.81 26.43
N SER A 1137 38.52 26.58 27.49
CA SER A 1137 38.73 25.44 28.38
C SER A 1137 37.41 24.95 28.97
N ASN A 1138 37.31 23.67 29.28
CA ASN A 1138 36.19 23.10 30.02
C ASN A 1138 36.65 21.89 30.84
N ASN A 1139 35.98 21.63 31.97
CA ASN A 1139 36.12 20.41 32.77
C ASN A 1139 34.78 19.70 33.02
N ASN A 1140 33.66 20.24 32.52
CA ASN A 1140 32.32 19.69 32.72
C ASN A 1140 31.36 20.22 31.64
N TRP A 1141 30.89 19.37 30.73
CA TRP A 1141 30.06 19.77 29.59
C TRP A 1141 28.70 20.36 29.99
N ARG A 1142 28.17 20.07 31.19
CA ARG A 1142 26.90 20.62 31.69
C ARG A 1142 27.02 22.05 32.20
N THR A 1143 28.23 22.57 32.28
CA THR A 1143 28.51 23.96 32.64
C THR A 1143 29.35 24.62 31.55
N THR A 1144 29.14 25.91 31.33
CA THR A 1144 29.97 26.67 30.38
C THR A 1144 30.95 27.54 31.15
N ILE A 1145 32.23 27.44 30.79
CA ILE A 1145 33.26 28.39 31.21
C ILE A 1145 33.33 29.48 30.13
N ILE A 1146 32.85 30.68 30.47
CA ILE A 1146 32.92 31.84 29.56
C ILE A 1146 34.34 32.43 29.63
N GLY A 1147 35.00 32.56 28.48
CA GLY A 1147 36.37 33.04 28.36
C GLY A 1147 36.99 32.71 27.00
N GLY A 1148 37.91 33.56 26.54
CA GLY A 1148 38.52 33.46 25.21
C GLY A 1148 37.47 33.57 24.10
N ILE A 1149 37.34 32.54 23.25
CA ILE A 1149 36.37 32.50 22.14
C ILE A 1149 34.94 32.11 22.57
N ILE A 1150 34.77 31.59 23.79
CA ILE A 1150 33.48 31.18 24.33
C ILE A 1150 32.79 32.37 24.98
N THR A 1151 31.79 32.94 24.30
CA THR A 1151 31.13 34.19 24.72
C THR A 1151 29.73 34.01 25.30
N THR A 1152 29.10 32.84 25.10
CA THR A 1152 27.73 32.53 25.55
C THR A 1152 27.63 31.10 26.07
N ASN A 1153 26.52 30.76 26.74
CA ASN A 1153 26.26 29.42 27.27
C ASN A 1153 26.07 28.41 26.13
N GLN A 1154 26.86 27.34 26.14
CA GLN A 1154 26.96 26.37 25.05
C GLN A 1154 26.29 25.02 25.35
N VAL A 1155 25.76 24.82 26.55
CA VAL A 1155 25.19 23.51 26.97
C VAL A 1155 24.08 23.06 26.03
N ARG A 1156 23.24 23.99 25.56
CA ARG A 1156 22.15 23.67 24.64
C ARG A 1156 22.68 23.27 23.26
N ASP A 1157 23.72 23.93 22.79
CA ASP A 1157 24.32 23.65 21.47
C ASP A 1157 25.07 22.30 21.49
N ILE A 1158 25.75 21.97 22.59
CA ILE A 1158 26.36 20.65 22.84
C ILE A 1158 25.29 19.53 22.82
N ILE A 1159 24.09 19.78 23.38
CA ILE A 1159 22.98 18.80 23.32
C ILE A 1159 22.43 18.69 21.90
N ASN A 1160 22.23 19.82 21.23
CA ASN A 1160 21.62 19.86 19.90
C ASN A 1160 22.53 19.28 18.82
N SER A 1161 23.85 19.31 19.01
CA SER A 1161 24.81 18.69 18.08
C SER A 1161 24.73 17.16 18.05
N GLY A 1162 24.04 16.53 19.02
CA GLY A 1162 23.99 15.07 19.15
C GLY A 1162 25.27 14.45 19.74
N HIS A 1163 26.26 15.27 20.11
CA HIS A 1163 27.56 14.83 20.62
C HIS A 1163 27.77 15.13 22.12
N ALA A 1164 26.71 15.40 22.90
CA ALA A 1164 26.84 15.58 24.34
C ALA A 1164 27.37 14.31 25.03
N PRO A 1165 28.42 14.40 25.88
CA PRO A 1165 28.78 13.29 26.75
C PRO A 1165 27.61 12.93 27.68
N SER A 1166 27.45 11.67 28.00
CA SER A 1166 26.48 11.16 28.98
C SER A 1166 26.94 11.34 30.43
N ASP A 1167 28.24 11.21 30.75
CA ASP A 1167 28.77 11.49 32.08
C ASP A 1167 28.98 13.00 32.29
N PRO A 1168 28.42 13.60 33.36
CA PRO A 1168 28.56 15.04 33.60
C PRO A 1168 29.99 15.50 33.90
N ARG A 1169 30.92 14.61 34.27
CA ARG A 1169 32.31 14.98 34.59
C ARG A 1169 33.19 15.09 33.35
N GLU A 1170 32.66 14.76 32.18
CA GLU A 1170 33.41 14.83 30.93
C GLU A 1170 33.36 16.24 30.34
N SER A 1171 34.37 16.57 29.54
CA SER A 1171 34.55 17.91 28.99
C SER A 1171 34.11 17.98 27.55
N ALA A 1172 33.41 19.05 27.19
CA ALA A 1172 33.12 19.38 25.80
C ALA A 1172 33.20 20.89 25.54
N ILE A 1173 33.69 21.26 24.37
CA ILE A 1173 33.75 22.64 23.87
C ILE A 1173 33.16 22.62 22.46
N ILE A 1174 32.09 23.38 22.21
CA ILE A 1174 31.54 23.59 20.87
C ILE A 1174 31.84 25.03 20.45
N THR A 1175 32.46 25.24 19.29
CA THR A 1175 32.87 26.59 18.90
C THR A 1175 33.13 26.67 17.40
N THR A 1176 33.08 27.90 16.86
CA THR A 1176 33.48 28.19 15.49
C THR A 1176 34.92 28.68 15.47
N LEU A 1177 35.77 28.07 14.64
CA LEU A 1177 37.20 28.36 14.56
C LEU A 1177 37.59 28.86 13.17
N PRO A 1178 38.30 30.00 13.03
CA PRO A 1178 38.84 30.43 11.75
C PRO A 1178 39.86 29.41 11.19
N PRO A 1179 40.19 29.47 9.88
CA PRO A 1179 41.26 28.63 9.33
C PRO A 1179 42.57 28.82 10.08
N GLY A 1180 43.24 27.72 10.41
CA GLY A 1180 44.44 27.73 11.23
C GLY A 1180 44.69 26.43 11.98
N ASN A 1181 45.82 26.38 12.67
CA ASN A 1181 46.25 25.23 13.46
C ASN A 1181 45.69 25.34 14.88
N TYR A 1182 45.17 24.25 15.42
CA TYR A 1182 44.60 24.18 16.76
C TYR A 1182 45.10 22.98 17.52
N THR A 1183 45.04 23.07 18.85
CA THR A 1183 45.47 21.99 19.73
C THR A 1183 44.53 21.83 20.91
N ALA A 1184 44.04 20.61 21.11
CA ALA A 1184 43.21 20.18 22.23
C ALA A 1184 44.06 19.41 23.24
N ILE A 1185 44.26 19.96 24.43
CA ILE A 1185 45.05 19.34 25.50
C ILE A 1185 44.09 18.69 26.51
N VAL A 1186 44.26 17.40 26.74
CA VAL A 1186 43.51 16.64 27.75
C VAL A 1186 44.39 16.37 28.97
N ARG A 1187 43.88 16.73 30.15
CA ARG A 1187 44.53 16.50 31.46
C ARG A 1187 43.55 15.90 32.44
N GLY A 1188 44.05 15.34 33.55
CA GLY A 1188 43.21 15.00 34.70
C GLY A 1188 43.13 16.15 35.70
N VAL A 1189 41.93 16.39 36.26
CA VAL A 1189 41.76 17.33 37.37
C VAL A 1189 42.71 16.94 38.53
N ASN A 1190 43.38 17.92 39.14
CA ASN A 1190 44.36 17.70 40.21
C ASN A 1190 45.55 16.79 39.83
N ASN A 1191 45.95 16.77 38.55
CA ASN A 1191 47.04 15.93 38.04
C ASN A 1191 46.79 14.42 38.22
N THR A 1192 45.54 13.97 38.13
CA THR A 1192 45.25 12.53 38.03
C THR A 1192 45.66 11.99 36.67
N THR A 1193 45.99 10.70 36.62
CA THR A 1193 46.34 9.96 35.39
C THR A 1193 45.30 8.90 35.07
N GLY A 1194 45.18 8.52 33.81
CA GLY A 1194 44.26 7.46 33.38
C GLY A 1194 44.04 7.46 31.88
N VAL A 1195 43.33 6.46 31.36
CA VAL A 1195 42.98 6.38 29.93
C VAL A 1195 41.87 7.38 29.60
N ALA A 1196 42.10 8.23 28.60
CA ALA A 1196 41.07 9.13 28.09
C ALA A 1196 40.98 9.00 26.56
N LEU A 1197 39.95 9.64 26.01
CA LEU A 1197 39.72 9.79 24.58
C LEU A 1197 39.57 11.28 24.28
N VAL A 1198 40.39 11.81 23.37
CA VAL A 1198 40.23 13.17 22.82
C VAL A 1198 39.57 13.08 21.45
N GLU A 1199 38.53 13.88 21.23
CA GLU A 1199 37.74 13.84 20.01
C GLU A 1199 37.51 15.22 19.45
N VAL A 1200 37.49 15.32 18.11
CA VAL A 1200 37.11 16.52 17.37
C VAL A 1200 36.18 16.09 16.25
N TYR A 1201 34.99 16.71 16.19
CA TYR A 1201 34.01 16.49 15.14
C TYR A 1201 33.75 17.79 14.38
N ASP A 1202 33.65 17.64 13.07
CA ASP A 1202 33.00 18.62 12.21
C ASP A 1202 31.48 18.59 12.46
N LEU A 1203 30.84 19.76 12.52
CA LEU A 1203 29.39 19.88 12.77
C LEU A 1203 28.61 20.43 11.57
N GLU A 1204 29.30 20.70 10.46
CA GLU A 1204 28.74 21.27 9.22
C GLU A 1204 28.61 20.23 8.12
#